data_AF-A0A8J7FHE0-F1
#
_entry.id   AF-A0A8J7FHE0-F1
#
_cell.length_a   1.000
_cell.length_b   1.000
_cell.length_c   1.000
_cell.angle_alpha   90.00
_cell.angle_beta   90.00
_cell.angle_gamma   90.00
#
_symmetry.space_group_name_H-M   'P 1'
#
loop_
_entity.id
_entity.type
_entity.pdbx_description
1 polymer ?
#
loop_
_entity_poly.entity_id
_entity_poly.type
_entity_poly.pdbx_seq_one_letter_code
_entity_poly.pdbx_strand_id
1 'polypeptide(L)'
;DLLPGTYSVSENVPAGWQLSKATCDDGSHPNTIKLDPGETVKCTFYNRLDRGQIIVEKQTDPDGHSQVFNFTSDYGSPFGLSDNQTKGSGDLLPGTYSVSENVPAGWQLSKATCDDGSHPNTIKLDPGETVKCTFYNRLDRGQIIVEKQTDPDGHSQVFNFTSDYGSPFGLSDNQTKGSGDLLPGTYSVSENVPAGWQLSKATCDDGSHPNAIKLDPGETVKCTFYNRLDRGQIIITKVTTGNALLDLGGTFSYSSSPDLLLRNLVTTDAVPTGSQTITDVLPGQYLVSEDDPALQLFSLTDITCSDANSVGDDNPISPTYRRATINVEPGETVECVFTNTKLAAPGSIEIRKISHGGVDTFGYGGDLGPFSITTITEGVPVSDSENFVNLPPAIYVVTENDPNAIDYDLTSLSCTDERDGVTGTTTWNLGARTATISIDDGEHVVCTFTNTKRGHIIVEKQTEPDGAVQSFNFTSNYGQEFSLMDGQTNDSGGLVPGIYSVAEDMPLPAGWTLVGASCDDGSDPSAINLASGETVVCVFNNMLAGNEGCTPGYWKVPQHHDSWQVYSTGQSLESVFNVPDKFGLDNVSLVDALRFKGGRGDLGAARILLRAAVAALLNEANSDVAYSLSGVVSSVNDALTGSRSDMLGLATDLDNANNGPGDCPLN
;
A
#
# COMPACT_ATOMS: atom_id res chain seq x y z
N ASP A 1 122.71 82.99 -40.61
CA ASP A 1 122.90 82.49 -41.98
C ASP A 1 123.78 81.26 -41.99
N LEU A 2 123.42 80.29 -42.82
CA LEU A 2 124.21 79.08 -43.06
C LEU A 2 125.37 79.43 -44.00
N LEU A 3 126.53 78.78 -43.81
CA LEU A 3 127.66 78.91 -44.75
C LEU A 3 127.34 78.15 -46.05
N PRO A 4 127.98 78.45 -47.19
CA PRO A 4 127.85 77.61 -48.38
C PRO A 4 128.27 76.17 -48.10
N GLY A 5 127.47 75.19 -48.54
CA GLY A 5 127.69 73.78 -48.20
C GLY A 5 126.49 72.88 -48.52
N THR A 6 126.60 71.60 -48.18
CA THR A 6 125.50 70.63 -48.32
C THR A 6 124.74 70.49 -47.01
N TYR A 7 123.43 70.70 -47.07
CA TYR A 7 122.50 70.62 -45.95
C TYR A 7 121.40 69.60 -46.21
N SER A 8 120.77 69.14 -45.13
CA SER A 8 119.61 68.26 -45.20
C SER A 8 118.49 68.84 -44.36
N VAL A 9 117.29 68.84 -44.89
CA VAL A 9 116.05 69.06 -44.13
C VAL A 9 115.15 67.86 -44.33
N SER A 10 114.68 67.29 -43.23
CA SER A 10 113.74 66.18 -43.21
C SER A 10 112.54 66.59 -42.39
N GLU A 11 111.35 66.22 -42.85
CA GLU A 11 110.14 66.34 -42.06
C GLU A 11 109.98 65.10 -41.17
N ASN A 12 109.75 65.32 -39.87
CA ASN A 12 109.28 64.25 -39.00
C ASN A 12 107.76 64.15 -39.17
N VAL A 13 107.32 63.21 -40.00
CA VAL A 13 105.91 63.07 -40.37
C VAL A 13 105.10 62.66 -39.12
N PRO A 14 104.06 63.42 -38.72
CA PRO A 14 103.21 63.05 -37.60
C PRO A 14 102.53 61.69 -37.83
N ALA A 15 102.27 60.96 -36.74
CA ALA A 15 101.54 59.69 -36.83
C ALA A 15 100.19 59.88 -37.55
N GLY A 16 99.86 58.97 -38.46
CA GLY A 16 98.65 59.02 -39.29
C GLY A 16 98.75 59.87 -40.56
N TRP A 17 99.89 60.53 -40.80
CA TRP A 17 100.21 61.18 -42.05
C TRP A 17 101.35 60.43 -42.75
N GLN A 18 101.34 60.46 -44.08
CA GLN A 18 102.43 59.95 -44.92
C GLN A 18 102.99 61.06 -45.79
N LEU A 19 104.32 61.16 -45.85
CA LEU A 19 105.01 62.05 -46.77
C LEU A 19 104.77 61.56 -48.20
N SER A 20 103.90 62.25 -48.92
CA SER A 20 103.51 61.90 -50.28
C SER A 20 104.47 62.45 -51.32
N LYS A 21 105.11 63.60 -51.03
CA LYS A 21 106.07 64.27 -51.93
C LYS A 21 106.88 65.30 -51.16
N ALA A 22 108.15 65.48 -51.51
CA ALA A 22 108.96 66.62 -51.06
C ALA A 22 109.78 67.19 -52.22
N THR A 23 109.85 68.52 -52.34
CA THR A 23 110.54 69.21 -53.45
C THR A 23 111.20 70.49 -52.98
N CYS A 24 112.40 70.80 -53.46
CA CYS A 24 113.07 72.09 -53.27
C CYS A 24 113.01 72.91 -54.58
N ASP A 25 112.91 74.24 -54.46
CA ASP A 25 112.72 75.16 -55.59
C ASP A 25 113.97 75.31 -56.49
N ASP A 26 115.15 75.00 -55.96
CA ASP A 26 116.42 74.87 -56.68
C ASP A 26 116.58 73.52 -57.41
N GLY A 27 115.63 72.59 -57.23
CA GLY A 27 115.69 71.23 -57.77
C GLY A 27 116.53 70.25 -56.94
N SER A 28 117.11 70.67 -55.82
CA SER A 28 117.82 69.78 -54.90
C SER A 28 116.86 68.76 -54.25
N HIS A 29 117.39 67.60 -53.87
CA HIS A 29 116.67 66.67 -53.01
C HIS A 29 116.73 67.19 -51.55
N PRO A 30 115.65 67.15 -50.75
CA PRO A 30 115.63 67.72 -49.40
C PRO A 30 116.73 67.21 -48.46
N ASN A 31 117.20 65.98 -48.66
CA ASN A 31 118.29 65.38 -47.87
C ASN A 31 119.70 65.81 -48.31
N THR A 32 119.84 66.52 -49.44
CA THR A 32 121.12 66.91 -50.04
C THR A 32 120.99 68.25 -50.79
N ILE A 33 120.64 69.30 -50.07
CA ILE A 33 120.52 70.68 -50.58
C ILE A 33 121.91 71.28 -50.70
N LYS A 34 122.31 71.72 -51.88
CA LYS A 34 123.58 72.43 -52.09
C LYS A 34 123.31 73.93 -52.08
N LEU A 35 123.75 74.62 -51.04
CA LEU A 35 123.49 76.06 -50.86
C LEU A 35 124.68 76.88 -51.36
N ASP A 36 124.48 77.69 -52.40
CA ASP A 36 125.49 78.62 -52.92
C ASP A 36 125.50 79.95 -52.12
N PRO A 37 126.59 80.76 -52.19
CA PRO A 37 126.68 82.01 -51.43
C PRO A 37 125.53 82.99 -51.73
N GLY A 38 124.73 83.31 -50.72
CA GLY A 38 123.59 84.24 -50.83
C GLY A 38 122.29 83.64 -51.35
N GLU A 39 122.26 82.33 -51.65
CA GLU A 39 121.08 81.62 -52.12
C GLU A 39 120.06 81.35 -50.99
N THR A 40 118.77 81.32 -51.33
CA THR A 40 117.70 80.86 -50.44
C THR A 40 116.97 79.72 -51.12
N VAL A 41 117.02 78.53 -50.53
CA VAL A 41 116.32 77.34 -51.02
C VAL A 41 115.08 77.09 -50.17
N LYS A 42 113.91 76.99 -50.80
CA LYS A 42 112.64 76.64 -50.17
C LYS A 42 112.23 75.22 -50.53
N CYS A 43 112.34 74.32 -49.55
CA CYS A 43 111.78 72.98 -49.66
C CYS A 43 110.32 72.93 -49.15
N THR A 44 109.45 72.28 -49.91
CA THR A 44 108.03 72.07 -49.61
C THR A 44 107.75 70.57 -49.47
N PHE A 45 107.13 70.18 -48.36
CA PHE A 45 106.71 68.80 -48.06
C PHE A 45 105.19 68.70 -48.17
N TYR A 46 104.70 67.64 -48.81
CA TYR A 46 103.29 67.35 -49.00
C TYR A 46 102.93 66.07 -48.26
N ASN A 47 102.12 66.20 -47.21
CA ASN A 47 101.62 65.05 -46.47
C ASN A 47 100.20 64.69 -46.91
N ARG A 48 99.93 63.39 -47.01
CA ARG A 48 98.58 62.85 -47.16
C ARG A 48 98.18 62.17 -45.86
N LEU A 49 96.97 62.44 -45.40
CA LEU A 49 96.40 61.77 -44.24
C LEU A 49 96.02 60.33 -44.62
N ASP A 50 96.41 59.36 -43.80
CA ASP A 50 96.08 57.96 -44.01
C ASP A 50 94.58 57.73 -43.87
N ARG A 51 94.01 56.99 -44.82
CA ARG A 51 92.58 56.71 -44.88
C ARG A 51 92.29 55.38 -44.23
N GLY A 52 91.22 55.35 -43.44
CA GLY A 52 90.73 54.14 -42.80
C GLY A 52 89.56 53.52 -43.55
N GLN A 53 89.02 52.44 -43.01
CA GLN A 53 87.83 51.78 -43.54
C GLN A 53 86.94 51.27 -42.40
N ILE A 54 85.63 51.30 -42.59
CA ILE A 54 84.66 50.64 -41.72
C ILE A 54 84.13 49.39 -42.44
N ILE A 55 84.11 48.25 -41.75
CA ILE A 55 83.53 47.00 -42.24
C ILE A 55 82.33 46.67 -41.35
N VAL A 56 81.16 46.54 -41.96
CA VAL A 56 79.93 46.09 -41.29
C VAL A 56 79.75 44.62 -41.55
N GLU A 57 79.52 43.83 -40.51
CA GLU A 57 79.26 42.39 -40.57
C GLU A 57 77.92 42.05 -39.92
N LYS A 58 77.21 41.09 -40.50
CA LYS A 58 75.94 40.59 -39.96
C LYS A 58 76.12 39.17 -39.40
N GLN A 59 75.51 38.92 -38.24
CA GLN A 59 75.42 37.61 -37.59
C GLN A 59 73.98 37.34 -37.14
N THR A 60 73.46 36.12 -37.29
CA THR A 60 72.10 35.76 -36.86
C THR A 60 72.09 34.57 -35.88
N ASP A 61 71.09 34.53 -35.00
CA ASP A 61 70.69 33.35 -34.23
C ASP A 61 69.23 33.00 -34.62
N PRO A 62 68.99 31.91 -35.35
CA PRO A 62 69.94 30.86 -35.71
C PRO A 62 70.97 31.30 -36.77
N ASP A 63 72.15 30.71 -36.72
CA ASP A 63 73.24 30.95 -37.68
C ASP A 63 72.85 30.48 -39.09
N GLY A 64 73.33 31.15 -40.12
CA GLY A 64 73.04 30.86 -41.52
C GLY A 64 71.68 31.35 -42.04
N HIS A 65 70.95 32.18 -41.29
CA HIS A 65 69.60 32.60 -41.70
C HIS A 65 69.62 33.52 -42.94
N SER A 66 68.73 33.27 -43.90
CA SER A 66 68.64 34.00 -45.17
C SER A 66 67.96 35.38 -45.07
N GLN A 67 67.66 35.86 -43.86
CA GLN A 67 66.96 37.14 -43.67
C GLN A 67 67.93 38.26 -43.99
N VAL A 68 67.51 39.19 -44.85
CA VAL A 68 68.29 40.39 -45.15
C VAL A 68 67.94 41.49 -44.16
N PHE A 69 68.96 42.07 -43.54
CA PHE A 69 68.87 43.21 -42.63
C PHE A 69 69.39 44.45 -43.35
N ASN A 70 68.62 45.52 -43.32
CA ASN A 70 68.95 46.75 -44.04
C ASN A 70 69.72 47.70 -43.12
N PHE A 71 70.80 48.25 -43.63
CA PHE A 71 71.67 49.19 -42.93
C PHE A 71 71.67 50.55 -43.62
N THR A 72 71.75 51.61 -42.81
CA THR A 72 71.99 52.98 -43.26
C THR A 72 73.23 53.52 -42.57
N SER A 73 74.07 54.25 -43.30
CA SER A 73 75.26 54.92 -42.75
C SER A 73 75.37 56.35 -43.25
N ASP A 74 76.17 57.16 -42.59
CA ASP A 74 76.48 58.55 -43.00
C ASP A 74 77.61 58.63 -44.05
N TYR A 75 78.24 57.50 -44.38
CA TYR A 75 79.37 57.40 -45.33
C TYR A 75 79.03 56.68 -46.63
N GLY A 76 77.78 56.25 -46.86
CA GLY A 76 77.42 55.49 -48.06
C GLY A 76 75.92 55.36 -48.33
N SER A 77 75.57 54.73 -49.45
CA SER A 77 74.18 54.37 -49.76
C SER A 77 73.71 53.18 -48.90
N PRO A 78 72.41 53.07 -48.61
CA PRO A 78 71.86 51.93 -47.87
C PRO A 78 72.21 50.58 -48.53
N PHE A 79 72.39 49.54 -47.71
CA PHE A 79 72.73 48.20 -48.17
C PHE A 79 72.07 47.14 -47.28
N GLY A 80 71.96 45.91 -47.79
CA GLY A 80 71.40 44.78 -47.05
C GLY A 80 72.46 43.70 -46.84
N LEU A 81 72.49 43.10 -45.65
CA LEU A 81 73.32 41.94 -45.34
C LEU A 81 72.45 40.81 -44.79
N SER A 82 72.66 39.59 -45.28
CA SER A 82 72.24 38.38 -44.60
C SER A 82 73.34 37.88 -43.66
N ASP A 83 73.07 36.80 -42.95
CA ASP A 83 74.04 36.20 -42.05
C ASP A 83 75.40 35.92 -42.70
N ASN A 84 76.47 36.15 -41.92
CA ASN A 84 77.88 36.02 -42.31
C ASN A 84 78.33 36.92 -43.49
N GLN A 85 77.49 37.84 -43.98
CA GLN A 85 77.89 38.80 -45.00
C GLN A 85 78.56 40.03 -44.41
N THR A 86 79.44 40.65 -45.20
CA THR A 86 80.15 41.88 -44.83
C THR A 86 80.05 42.96 -45.91
N LYS A 87 80.14 44.23 -45.51
CA LYS A 87 80.23 45.39 -46.40
C LYS A 87 81.27 46.38 -45.91
N GLY A 88 82.25 46.69 -46.76
CA GLY A 88 83.21 47.77 -46.53
C GLY A 88 82.69 49.13 -46.99
N SER A 89 83.09 50.19 -46.29
CA SER A 89 82.83 51.59 -46.67
C SER A 89 83.68 52.08 -47.86
N GLY A 90 84.79 51.40 -48.15
CA GLY A 90 85.90 51.97 -48.92
C GLY A 90 86.70 52.99 -48.09
N ASP A 91 87.62 53.71 -48.74
CA ASP A 91 88.56 54.65 -48.11
C ASP A 91 87.85 55.90 -47.53
N LEU A 92 87.84 56.01 -46.20
CA LEU A 92 87.30 57.15 -45.46
C LEU A 92 88.41 58.03 -44.88
N LEU A 93 88.16 59.33 -44.82
CA LEU A 93 89.02 60.21 -44.01
C LEU A 93 88.80 59.91 -42.53
N PRO A 94 89.82 60.09 -41.68
CA PRO A 94 89.66 60.03 -40.22
C PRO A 94 88.57 60.98 -39.73
N GLY A 95 87.76 60.53 -38.78
CA GLY A 95 86.58 61.25 -38.33
C GLY A 95 85.61 60.39 -37.54
N THR A 96 84.42 60.91 -37.29
CA THR A 96 83.34 60.19 -36.62
C THR A 96 82.25 59.82 -37.62
N TYR A 97 81.87 58.54 -37.63
CA TYR A 97 80.92 57.95 -38.55
C TYR A 97 79.83 57.19 -37.81
N SER A 98 78.77 56.82 -38.52
CA SER A 98 77.65 56.08 -37.94
C SER A 98 77.08 55.04 -38.91
N VAL A 99 76.66 53.92 -38.36
CA VAL A 99 75.88 52.89 -39.05
C VAL A 99 74.76 52.40 -38.13
N SER A 100 73.55 52.34 -38.67
CA SER A 100 72.36 51.87 -37.99
C SER A 100 71.68 50.74 -38.78
N GLU A 101 71.25 49.70 -38.06
CA GLU A 101 70.45 48.61 -38.62
C GLU A 101 68.96 48.87 -38.45
N ASN A 102 68.17 48.56 -39.47
CA ASN A 102 66.72 48.47 -39.38
C ASN A 102 66.32 46.99 -39.15
N VAL A 103 65.82 46.69 -37.95
CA VAL A 103 65.49 45.33 -37.53
C VAL A 103 64.12 44.92 -38.08
N PRO A 104 64.00 43.85 -38.88
CA PRO A 104 62.72 43.33 -39.36
C PRO A 104 61.81 42.85 -38.22
N ALA A 105 60.50 42.81 -38.45
CA ALA A 105 59.56 42.20 -37.49
C ALA A 105 59.89 40.72 -37.25
N GLY A 106 59.73 40.25 -36.01
CA GLY A 106 60.09 38.90 -35.59
C GLY A 106 61.59 38.70 -35.33
N TRP A 107 62.39 39.76 -35.37
CA TRP A 107 63.80 39.75 -35.01
C TRP A 107 64.12 40.79 -33.94
N GLN A 108 65.13 40.51 -33.14
CA GLN A 108 65.68 41.43 -32.16
C GLN A 108 67.17 41.66 -32.42
N LEU A 109 67.62 42.91 -32.41
CA LEU A 109 69.04 43.22 -32.37
C LEU A 109 69.56 42.89 -30.96
N SER A 110 70.27 41.78 -30.82
CA SER A 110 70.75 41.28 -29.54
C SER A 110 72.06 41.95 -29.11
N LYS A 111 72.89 42.34 -30.08
CA LYS A 111 74.18 42.99 -29.83
C LYS A 111 74.69 43.72 -31.08
N ALA A 112 75.32 44.88 -30.91
CA ALA A 112 76.11 45.52 -31.95
C ALA A 112 77.42 46.04 -31.33
N THR A 113 78.57 45.66 -31.89
CA THR A 113 79.89 46.01 -31.35
C THR A 113 80.91 46.24 -32.45
N CYS A 114 81.77 47.24 -32.27
CA CYS A 114 82.94 47.47 -33.10
C CYS A 114 84.21 46.97 -32.38
N ASP A 115 85.19 46.48 -33.14
CA ASP A 115 86.43 45.87 -32.63
C ASP A 115 87.40 46.87 -31.97
N ASP A 116 87.32 48.14 -32.35
CA ASP A 116 88.00 49.29 -31.73
C ASP A 116 87.36 49.76 -30.41
N GLY A 117 86.21 49.20 -30.04
CA GLY A 117 85.43 49.59 -28.87
C GLY A 117 84.51 50.79 -29.09
N SER A 118 84.44 51.34 -30.31
CA SER A 118 83.48 52.38 -30.65
C SER A 118 82.04 51.86 -30.60
N HIS A 119 81.08 52.77 -30.37
CA HIS A 119 79.66 52.49 -30.55
C HIS A 119 79.30 52.63 -32.04
N PRO A 120 78.46 51.75 -32.63
CA PRO A 120 78.15 51.80 -34.08
C PRO A 120 77.55 53.12 -34.59
N ASN A 121 76.89 53.89 -33.72
CA ASN A 121 76.35 55.21 -34.05
C ASN A 121 77.38 56.37 -33.94
N THR A 122 78.59 56.11 -33.41
CA THR A 122 79.64 57.10 -33.19
C THR A 122 81.03 56.45 -33.31
N ILE A 123 81.32 55.89 -34.48
CA ILE A 123 82.57 55.20 -34.79
C ILE A 123 83.69 56.21 -34.96
N LYS A 124 84.69 56.18 -34.08
CA LYS A 124 85.88 57.03 -34.21
C LYS A 124 86.90 56.32 -35.08
N LEU A 125 87.04 56.76 -36.33
CA LEU A 125 88.00 56.20 -37.27
C LEU A 125 89.31 57.00 -37.22
N ASP A 126 90.37 56.41 -36.69
CA ASP A 126 91.72 56.98 -36.67
C ASP A 126 92.42 56.79 -38.04
N PRO A 127 93.49 57.56 -38.34
CA PRO A 127 94.20 57.45 -39.62
C PRO A 127 94.75 56.05 -39.91
N GLY A 128 94.40 55.50 -41.07
CA GLY A 128 94.82 54.17 -41.51
C GLY A 128 94.11 53.00 -40.81
N GLU A 129 93.20 53.26 -39.89
CA GLU A 129 92.50 52.24 -39.09
C GLU A 129 91.44 51.48 -39.91
N THR A 130 91.26 50.19 -39.64
CA THR A 130 90.08 49.44 -40.10
C THR A 130 89.24 49.05 -38.90
N VAL A 131 88.02 49.58 -38.82
CA VAL A 131 87.06 49.25 -37.75
C VAL A 131 86.03 48.27 -38.27
N LYS A 132 85.92 47.10 -37.64
CA LYS A 132 84.89 46.10 -37.95
C LYS A 132 83.77 46.14 -36.93
N CYS A 133 82.57 46.52 -37.36
CA CYS A 133 81.36 46.50 -36.55
C CYS A 133 80.47 45.30 -36.92
N THR A 134 80.21 44.44 -35.94
CA THR A 134 79.36 43.24 -36.11
C THR A 134 78.01 43.42 -35.41
N PHE A 135 76.92 43.18 -36.15
CA PHE A 135 75.53 43.26 -35.70
C PHE A 135 74.92 41.85 -35.59
N TYR A 136 74.50 41.49 -34.37
CA TYR A 136 73.91 40.20 -34.02
C TYR A 136 72.41 40.34 -33.85
N ASN A 137 71.62 39.57 -34.59
CA ASN A 137 70.17 39.54 -34.41
C ASN A 137 69.70 38.13 -34.09
N ARG A 138 68.75 38.03 -33.16
CA ARG A 138 68.10 36.79 -32.79
C ARG A 138 66.68 36.77 -33.34
N LEU A 139 66.29 35.67 -33.95
CA LEU A 139 64.92 35.42 -34.38
C LEU A 139 64.05 35.21 -33.13
N ASP A 140 62.90 35.87 -33.07
CA ASP A 140 61.96 35.72 -31.98
C ASP A 140 61.44 34.29 -31.93
N ARG A 141 61.52 33.69 -30.74
CA ARG A 141 61.12 32.30 -30.50
C ARG A 141 59.73 32.27 -29.90
N GLY A 142 58.92 31.36 -30.39
CA GLY A 142 57.57 31.15 -29.87
C GLY A 142 57.53 30.03 -28.83
N GLN A 143 56.34 29.77 -28.30
CA GLN A 143 56.08 28.66 -27.38
C GLN A 143 54.73 27.99 -27.68
N ILE A 144 54.64 26.68 -27.47
CA ILE A 144 53.38 25.93 -27.52
C ILE A 144 53.03 25.49 -26.10
N ILE A 145 51.80 25.77 -25.67
CA ILE A 145 51.26 25.36 -24.37
C ILE A 145 50.16 24.34 -24.63
N VAL A 146 50.34 23.13 -24.10
CA VAL A 146 49.32 22.08 -24.13
C VAL A 146 48.54 22.12 -22.83
N GLU A 147 47.23 22.13 -22.90
CA GLU A 147 46.31 22.09 -21.76
C GLU A 147 45.38 20.90 -21.86
N LYS A 148 45.10 20.27 -20.71
CA LYS A 148 44.15 19.18 -20.60
C LYS A 148 42.87 19.63 -19.90
N GLN A 149 41.73 19.21 -20.43
CA GLN A 149 40.39 19.41 -19.86
C GLN A 149 39.61 18.10 -19.90
N THR A 150 38.78 17.83 -18.90
CA THR A 150 38.01 16.59 -18.77
C THR A 150 36.54 16.87 -18.49
N ASP A 151 35.66 15.97 -18.94
CA ASP A 151 34.26 15.88 -18.50
C ASP A 151 34.06 14.49 -17.90
N PRO A 152 33.85 14.37 -16.56
CA PRO A 152 33.66 15.46 -15.59
C PRO A 152 34.94 16.24 -15.30
N ASP A 153 34.79 17.54 -14.98
CA ASP A 153 35.89 18.46 -14.62
C ASP A 153 36.57 18.02 -13.31
N GLY A 154 37.86 18.31 -13.18
CA GLY A 154 38.69 17.94 -12.02
C GLY A 154 39.14 16.49 -11.97
N HIS A 155 38.96 15.70 -13.04
CA HIS A 155 39.30 14.28 -13.01
C HIS A 155 40.82 14.02 -12.91
N SER A 156 41.21 13.07 -12.06
CA SER A 156 42.63 12.77 -11.76
C SER A 156 43.37 11.96 -12.83
N GLN A 157 42.64 11.32 -13.75
CA GLN A 157 43.19 10.55 -14.88
C GLN A 157 44.28 11.34 -15.62
N VAL A 158 45.45 10.73 -15.77
CA VAL A 158 46.55 11.27 -16.56
C VAL A 158 46.40 10.83 -18.02
N PHE A 159 46.50 11.79 -18.94
CA PHE A 159 46.52 11.57 -20.39
C PHE A 159 47.92 11.82 -20.91
N ASN A 160 48.43 10.88 -21.69
CA ASN A 160 49.81 10.93 -22.20
C ASN A 160 49.84 11.61 -23.56
N PHE A 161 50.77 12.55 -23.71
CA PHE A 161 51.00 13.31 -24.93
C PHE A 161 52.37 12.99 -25.51
N THR A 162 52.44 12.98 -26.84
CA THR A 162 53.70 12.97 -27.60
C THR A 162 53.74 14.16 -28.53
N SER A 163 54.90 14.77 -28.68
CA SER A 163 55.14 15.88 -29.61
C SER A 163 56.44 15.71 -30.36
N ASP A 164 56.61 16.44 -31.46
CA ASP A 164 57.86 16.48 -32.25
C ASP A 164 58.91 17.46 -31.70
N TYR A 165 58.55 18.26 -30.69
CA TYR A 165 59.40 19.28 -30.07
C TYR A 165 59.88 18.92 -28.65
N GLY A 166 59.56 17.74 -28.11
CA GLY A 166 59.95 17.39 -26.74
C GLY A 166 59.72 15.92 -26.37
N SER A 167 60.14 15.57 -25.15
CA SER A 167 59.88 14.23 -24.59
C SER A 167 58.39 14.06 -24.24
N PRO A 168 57.85 12.82 -24.27
CA PRO A 168 56.49 12.53 -23.84
C PRO A 168 56.21 13.03 -22.42
N PHE A 169 54.97 13.46 -22.17
CA PHE A 169 54.53 13.99 -20.87
C PHE A 169 53.09 13.60 -20.59
N GLY A 170 52.68 13.64 -19.33
CA GLY A 170 51.31 13.36 -18.90
C GLY A 170 50.66 14.59 -18.29
N LEU A 171 49.38 14.83 -18.59
CA LEU A 171 48.57 15.87 -17.97
C LEU A 171 47.26 15.28 -17.44
N SER A 172 46.92 15.62 -16.20
CA SER A 172 45.55 15.49 -15.68
C SER A 172 44.76 16.76 -15.95
N ASP A 173 43.49 16.74 -15.57
CA ASP A 173 42.60 17.88 -15.75
C ASP A 173 43.17 19.22 -15.24
N ASN A 174 42.93 20.29 -15.99
CA ASN A 174 43.41 21.66 -15.74
C ASN A 174 44.95 21.82 -15.68
N GLN A 175 45.73 20.78 -15.99
CA GLN A 175 47.18 20.89 -16.08
C GLN A 175 47.63 21.39 -17.45
N THR A 176 48.79 22.06 -17.46
CA THR A 176 49.42 22.59 -18.68
C THR A 176 50.88 22.18 -18.79
N LYS A 177 51.39 22.11 -20.03
CA LYS A 177 52.80 21.91 -20.35
C LYS A 177 53.24 22.84 -21.47
N GLY A 178 54.23 23.69 -21.19
CA GLY A 178 54.91 24.48 -22.21
C GLY A 178 56.03 23.69 -22.91
N SER A 179 56.26 23.99 -24.19
CA SER A 179 57.39 23.49 -24.99
C SER A 179 58.74 24.09 -24.60
N GLY A 180 58.74 25.27 -23.96
CA GLY A 180 59.90 26.16 -23.96
C GLY A 180 60.07 26.86 -25.31
N ASP A 181 61.19 27.57 -25.49
CA ASP A 181 61.47 28.37 -26.68
C ASP A 181 61.66 27.51 -27.93
N LEU A 182 60.78 27.69 -28.91
CA LEU A 182 60.84 27.05 -30.21
C LEU A 182 61.14 28.06 -31.31
N LEU A 183 61.89 27.63 -32.32
CA LEU A 183 62.02 28.41 -33.54
C LEU A 183 60.66 28.45 -34.27
N PRO A 184 60.39 29.48 -35.07
CA PRO A 184 59.22 29.49 -35.94
C PRO A 184 59.23 28.29 -36.89
N GLY A 185 58.07 27.68 -37.10
CA GLY A 185 57.97 26.42 -37.84
C GLY A 185 56.61 25.75 -37.73
N THR A 186 56.53 24.48 -38.14
CA THR A 186 55.34 23.65 -37.97
C THR A 186 55.64 22.52 -37.01
N TYR A 187 54.77 22.35 -36.02
CA TYR A 187 54.92 21.40 -34.91
C TYR A 187 53.69 20.52 -34.77
N SER A 188 53.80 19.46 -33.98
CA SER A 188 52.69 18.54 -33.74
C SER A 188 52.65 18.03 -32.30
N VAL A 189 51.44 17.85 -31.78
CA VAL A 189 51.17 17.18 -30.51
C VAL A 189 49.98 16.24 -30.67
N SER A 190 50.12 15.02 -30.17
CA SER A 190 49.07 13.99 -30.17
C SER A 190 48.84 13.45 -28.76
N GLU A 191 47.58 13.18 -28.45
CA GLU A 191 47.15 12.57 -27.18
C GLU A 191 46.89 11.08 -27.39
N ASN A 192 47.36 10.25 -26.45
CA ASN A 192 46.97 8.85 -26.34
C ASN A 192 45.81 8.73 -25.35
N VAL A 193 44.61 8.45 -25.87
CA VAL A 193 43.38 8.39 -25.09
C VAL A 193 43.29 7.05 -24.33
N PRO A 194 43.21 7.05 -22.98
CA PRO A 194 43.03 5.84 -22.19
C PRO A 194 41.70 5.14 -22.48
N ALA A 195 41.61 3.84 -22.20
CA ALA A 195 40.34 3.11 -22.26
C ALA A 195 39.29 3.73 -21.34
N GLY A 196 38.02 3.72 -21.77
CA GLY A 196 36.91 4.37 -21.05
C GLY A 196 36.86 5.89 -21.20
N TRP A 197 37.71 6.49 -22.04
CA TRP A 197 37.68 7.91 -22.37
C TRP A 197 37.57 8.12 -23.88
N GLN A 198 36.97 9.24 -24.27
CA GLN A 198 36.88 9.68 -25.65
C GLN A 198 37.49 11.08 -25.76
N LEU A 199 38.35 11.30 -26.76
CA LEU A 199 38.77 12.66 -27.13
C LEU A 199 37.58 13.35 -27.82
N SER A 200 36.93 14.27 -27.11
CA SER A 200 35.73 14.95 -27.61
C SER A 200 36.08 16.16 -28.47
N LYS A 201 37.22 16.82 -28.19
CA LYS A 201 37.70 17.99 -28.94
C LYS A 201 39.18 18.23 -28.69
N ALA A 202 39.91 18.68 -29.72
CA ALA A 202 41.25 19.24 -29.58
C ALA A 202 41.37 20.49 -30.46
N THR A 203 41.77 21.62 -29.89
CA THR A 203 41.84 22.91 -30.60
C THR A 203 42.98 23.77 -30.12
N CYS A 204 43.64 24.49 -31.03
CA CYS A 204 44.60 25.55 -30.72
C CYS A 204 43.96 26.93 -30.89
N ASP A 205 44.39 27.91 -30.09
CA ASP A 205 43.82 29.26 -30.03
C ASP A 205 44.12 30.14 -31.26
N ASP A 206 45.22 29.84 -31.97
CA ASP A 206 45.59 30.40 -33.27
C ASP A 206 44.78 29.82 -34.46
N GLY A 207 43.94 28.80 -34.19
CA GLY A 207 43.16 28.08 -35.19
C GLY A 207 43.93 26.96 -35.90
N SER A 208 45.19 26.69 -35.53
CA SER A 208 45.94 25.55 -36.03
C SER A 208 45.33 24.22 -35.56
N HIS A 209 45.57 23.16 -36.35
CA HIS A 209 45.24 21.80 -35.94
C HIS A 209 46.39 21.26 -35.05
N PRO A 210 46.12 20.52 -33.95
CA PRO A 210 47.19 20.05 -33.05
C PRO A 210 48.28 19.19 -33.70
N ASN A 211 47.98 18.50 -34.81
CA ASN A 211 48.96 17.74 -35.60
C ASN A 211 49.78 18.60 -36.60
N ALA A 212 49.50 19.90 -36.72
CA ALA A 212 50.16 20.81 -37.65
C ALA A 212 50.04 22.27 -37.15
N ILE A 213 50.65 22.55 -36.00
CA ILE A 213 50.67 23.86 -35.34
C ILE A 213 51.66 24.76 -36.05
N LYS A 214 51.17 25.82 -36.70
CA LYS A 214 52.02 26.84 -37.32
C LYS A 214 52.42 27.86 -36.26
N LEU A 215 53.70 27.87 -35.89
CA LEU A 215 54.24 28.80 -34.90
C LEU A 215 54.99 29.94 -35.59
N ASP A 216 54.46 31.16 -35.52
CA ASP A 216 55.09 32.37 -36.03
C ASP A 216 56.13 32.95 -35.03
N PRO A 217 57.05 33.85 -35.48
CA PRO A 217 58.05 34.45 -34.59
C PRO A 217 57.47 35.17 -33.37
N GLY A 218 57.89 34.74 -32.17
CA GLY A 218 57.44 35.30 -30.89
C GLY A 218 56.02 34.89 -30.45
N GLU A 219 55.34 34.03 -31.22
CA GLU A 219 53.96 33.61 -30.94
C GLU A 219 53.88 32.63 -29.75
N THR A 220 52.79 32.67 -28.99
CA THR A 220 52.46 31.62 -28.02
C THR A 220 51.14 30.99 -28.42
N VAL A 221 51.16 29.70 -28.78
CA VAL A 221 49.97 28.94 -29.17
C VAL A 221 49.54 28.04 -28.03
N LYS A 222 48.27 28.14 -27.60
CA LYS A 222 47.68 27.26 -26.58
C LYS A 222 46.75 26.25 -27.24
N CYS A 223 47.11 24.97 -27.15
CA CYS A 223 46.28 23.85 -27.60
C CYS A 223 45.61 23.14 -26.41
N THR A 224 44.28 23.11 -26.40
CA THR A 224 43.49 22.47 -25.34
C THR A 224 42.83 21.17 -25.85
N PHE A 225 43.03 20.09 -25.09
CA PHE A 225 42.49 18.75 -25.36
C PHE A 225 41.39 18.41 -24.34
N TYR A 226 40.18 18.17 -24.84
CA TYR A 226 38.99 17.84 -24.07
C TYR A 226 38.68 16.36 -24.19
N ASN A 227 38.62 15.65 -23.08
CA ASN A 227 38.19 14.24 -23.07
C ASN A 227 36.97 14.06 -22.21
N ARG A 228 36.04 13.25 -22.67
CA ARG A 228 34.85 12.86 -21.94
C ARG A 228 35.01 11.43 -21.46
N LEU A 229 34.70 11.19 -20.19
CA LEU A 229 34.62 9.85 -19.63
C LEU A 229 33.42 9.13 -20.24
N ASP A 230 33.60 7.90 -20.68
CA ASP A 230 32.52 7.08 -21.22
C ASP A 230 31.47 6.84 -20.13
N ARG A 231 30.22 7.15 -20.46
CA ARG A 231 29.09 7.10 -19.52
C ARG A 231 28.28 5.84 -19.75
N GLY A 232 27.88 5.22 -18.66
CA GLY A 232 27.11 3.99 -18.67
C GLY A 232 25.60 4.21 -18.69
N GLN A 233 24.89 3.11 -18.49
CA GLN A 233 23.45 3.06 -18.31
C GLN A 233 23.11 2.18 -17.10
N ILE A 234 22.07 2.58 -16.36
CA ILE A 234 21.47 1.74 -15.32
C ILE A 234 20.04 1.41 -15.76
N ILE A 235 19.69 0.13 -15.72
CA ILE A 235 18.33 -0.35 -15.95
C ILE A 235 17.81 -0.89 -14.63
N ILE A 236 16.68 -0.35 -14.17
CA ILE A 236 15.95 -0.88 -13.02
C ILE A 236 14.71 -1.58 -13.54
N THR A 237 14.63 -2.88 -13.31
CA THR A 237 13.50 -3.73 -13.72
C THR A 237 12.76 -4.21 -12.48
N LYS A 238 11.48 -3.90 -12.37
CA LYS A 238 10.56 -4.44 -11.37
C LYS A 238 9.88 -5.67 -11.94
N VAL A 239 9.92 -6.77 -11.20
CA VAL A 239 9.12 -7.98 -11.48
C VAL A 239 8.18 -8.22 -10.31
N THR A 240 6.92 -8.58 -10.60
CA THR A 240 6.01 -9.15 -9.60
C THR A 240 5.73 -10.61 -9.92
N THR A 241 5.83 -11.46 -8.91
CA THR A 241 5.57 -12.90 -8.99
C THR A 241 4.54 -13.30 -7.94
N GLY A 242 3.85 -14.43 -8.12
CA GLY A 242 2.84 -14.91 -7.17
C GLY A 242 1.62 -15.51 -7.86
N ASN A 243 0.53 -15.62 -7.11
CA ASN A 243 -0.71 -16.27 -7.57
C ASN A 243 -1.31 -15.54 -8.77
N ALA A 244 -1.42 -16.24 -9.91
CA ALA A 244 -1.96 -15.74 -11.18
C ALA A 244 -3.49 -15.49 -11.19
N LEU A 245 -4.18 -15.77 -10.08
CA LEU A 245 -5.62 -15.60 -9.92
C LEU A 245 -6.02 -14.24 -9.32
N LEU A 246 -5.07 -13.34 -9.10
CA LEU A 246 -5.28 -12.04 -8.45
C LEU A 246 -4.49 -10.96 -9.19
N ASP A 247 -5.01 -9.72 -9.27
CA ASP A 247 -4.25 -8.58 -9.79
C ASP A 247 -2.92 -8.40 -9.04
N LEU A 248 -1.83 -8.90 -9.64
CA LEU A 248 -0.43 -8.79 -9.23
C LEU A 248 0.09 -7.35 -9.37
N GLY A 249 -0.79 -6.41 -9.72
CA GLY A 249 -0.46 -5.02 -9.91
C GLY A 249 -0.16 -4.26 -8.63
N GLY A 250 0.80 -3.36 -8.74
CA GLY A 250 1.27 -2.51 -7.66
C GLY A 250 2.13 -1.38 -8.19
N THR A 251 2.20 -0.28 -7.42
CA THR A 251 3.12 0.83 -7.68
C THR A 251 4.28 0.73 -6.70
N PHE A 252 5.51 0.66 -7.23
CA PHE A 252 6.74 0.50 -6.47
C PHE A 252 7.61 1.74 -6.63
N SER A 253 7.97 2.36 -5.51
CA SER A 253 8.79 3.57 -5.46
C SER A 253 10.25 3.21 -5.26
N TYR A 254 11.14 4.03 -5.83
CA TYR A 254 12.57 3.83 -5.75
C TYR A 254 13.28 5.12 -5.33
N SER A 255 14.32 4.95 -4.53
CA SER A 255 15.26 6.01 -4.17
C SER A 255 16.68 5.60 -4.52
N SER A 256 17.56 6.58 -4.72
CA SER A 256 18.96 6.32 -5.07
C SER A 256 19.92 7.34 -4.48
N SER A 257 21.16 6.90 -4.24
CA SER A 257 22.28 7.76 -3.82
C SER A 257 23.55 7.37 -4.59
N PRO A 258 24.16 8.27 -5.38
CA PRO A 258 23.63 9.58 -5.80
C PRO A 258 22.25 9.50 -6.47
N ASP A 259 21.49 10.59 -6.45
CA ASP A 259 20.12 10.61 -6.98
C ASP A 259 20.09 10.50 -8.51
N LEU A 260 19.43 9.45 -9.00
CA LEU A 260 19.21 9.13 -10.41
C LEU A 260 17.85 9.61 -10.92
N LEU A 261 17.03 10.29 -10.10
CA LEU A 261 15.67 10.73 -10.44
C LEU A 261 14.76 9.58 -10.88
N LEU A 262 14.82 8.45 -10.16
CA LEU A 262 14.05 7.26 -10.45
C LEU A 262 12.54 7.55 -10.36
N ARG A 263 11.77 7.01 -11.30
CA ARG A 263 10.30 7.05 -11.26
C ARG A 263 9.74 5.81 -10.58
N ASN A 264 8.48 5.90 -10.14
CA ASN A 264 7.75 4.73 -9.69
C ASN A 264 7.50 3.78 -10.87
N LEU A 265 7.64 2.48 -10.63
CA LEU A 265 7.30 1.45 -11.60
C LEU A 265 5.97 0.81 -11.22
N VAL A 266 5.10 0.63 -12.21
CA VAL A 266 3.79 0.03 -12.05
C VAL A 266 3.79 -1.32 -12.75
N THR A 267 3.29 -2.34 -12.08
CA THR A 267 3.02 -3.67 -12.67
C THR A 267 1.52 -3.94 -12.59
N THR A 268 1.05 -4.93 -13.35
CA THR A 268 -0.32 -5.49 -13.35
C THR A 268 -0.25 -6.98 -13.66
N ASP A 269 -1.34 -7.73 -13.54
CA ASP A 269 -1.39 -9.11 -14.04
C ASP A 269 -1.01 -9.26 -15.51
N ALA A 270 -1.53 -8.37 -16.35
CA ALA A 270 -1.25 -8.41 -17.79
C ALA A 270 0.19 -8.02 -18.11
N VAL A 271 0.84 -7.29 -17.20
CA VAL A 271 2.19 -6.74 -17.36
C VAL A 271 2.93 -6.88 -16.03
N PRO A 272 3.42 -8.08 -15.68
CA PRO A 272 4.06 -8.37 -14.38
C PRO A 272 5.48 -7.78 -14.28
N THR A 273 5.92 -7.06 -15.31
CA THR A 273 7.25 -6.48 -15.41
C THR A 273 7.17 -5.02 -15.81
N GLY A 274 7.84 -4.13 -15.07
CA GLY A 274 8.02 -2.73 -15.45
C GLY A 274 9.50 -2.38 -15.40
N SER A 275 9.98 -1.52 -16.30
CA SER A 275 11.39 -1.12 -16.31
C SER A 275 11.59 0.37 -16.56
N GLN A 276 12.75 0.87 -16.14
CA GLN A 276 13.26 2.19 -16.47
C GLN A 276 14.74 2.14 -16.78
N THR A 277 15.16 2.93 -17.77
CA THR A 277 16.55 3.08 -18.18
C THR A 277 17.00 4.50 -17.89
N ILE A 278 18.14 4.62 -17.23
CA ILE A 278 18.82 5.86 -16.92
C ILE A 278 20.09 5.88 -17.77
N THR A 279 20.21 6.89 -18.62
CA THR A 279 21.33 7.06 -19.56
C THR A 279 22.29 8.14 -19.08
N ASP A 280 23.48 8.21 -19.68
CA ASP A 280 24.51 9.20 -19.37
C ASP A 280 24.97 9.18 -17.89
N VAL A 281 24.99 7.98 -17.31
CA VAL A 281 25.40 7.74 -15.92
C VAL A 281 26.92 7.82 -15.83
N LEU A 282 27.44 8.62 -14.90
CA LEU A 282 28.88 8.66 -14.65
C LEU A 282 29.34 7.33 -14.06
N PRO A 283 30.53 6.83 -14.41
CA PRO A 283 31.11 5.67 -13.74
C PRO A 283 31.24 5.90 -12.24
N GLY A 284 30.93 4.88 -11.46
CA GLY A 284 30.89 4.97 -10.01
C GLY A 284 29.89 4.03 -9.36
N GLN A 285 29.73 4.18 -8.04
CA GLN A 285 28.84 3.37 -7.25
C GLN A 285 27.52 4.11 -6.97
N TYR A 286 26.40 3.42 -7.18
CA TYR A 286 25.05 3.88 -6.94
C TYR A 286 24.34 2.91 -6.01
N LEU A 287 23.78 3.43 -4.92
CA LEU A 287 22.94 2.66 -4.02
C LEU A 287 21.48 2.92 -4.38
N VAL A 288 20.79 1.91 -4.90
CA VAL A 288 19.36 1.98 -5.27
C VAL A 288 18.54 1.21 -4.24
N SER A 289 17.44 1.79 -3.76
CA SER A 289 16.55 1.17 -2.79
C SER A 289 15.12 1.13 -3.32
N GLU A 290 14.44 0.00 -3.13
CA GLU A 290 12.98 -0.07 -3.32
C GLU A 290 12.30 0.25 -1.97
N ASP A 291 11.43 1.25 -1.95
CA ASP A 291 10.71 1.63 -0.75
C ASP A 291 9.67 0.56 -0.36
N ASP A 292 9.28 0.51 0.92
CA ASP A 292 8.28 -0.46 1.39
C ASP A 292 6.91 -0.19 0.72
N PRO A 293 6.33 -1.13 -0.04
CA PRO A 293 5.04 -0.91 -0.69
C PRO A 293 3.97 -0.67 0.38
N ALA A 294 3.24 0.43 0.23
CA ALA A 294 2.28 0.94 1.21
C ALA A 294 1.15 -0.04 1.60
N LEU A 295 1.01 -1.19 0.92
CA LEU A 295 -0.06 -2.16 1.15
C LEU A 295 0.35 -3.43 1.90
N GLN A 296 1.63 -3.66 2.25
CA GLN A 296 2.12 -4.93 2.87
C GLN A 296 1.75 -6.24 2.13
N LEU A 297 1.07 -6.16 0.98
CA LEU A 297 0.68 -7.30 0.15
C LEU A 297 1.84 -7.85 -0.70
N PHE A 298 3.03 -7.27 -0.62
CA PHE A 298 4.18 -7.67 -1.43
C PHE A 298 5.43 -7.72 -0.57
N SER A 299 6.14 -8.84 -0.61
CA SER A 299 7.48 -8.98 -0.05
C SER A 299 8.52 -8.89 -1.16
N LEU A 300 9.56 -8.08 -0.99
CA LEU A 300 10.72 -8.10 -1.89
C LEU A 300 11.50 -9.38 -1.60
N THR A 301 11.48 -10.31 -2.56
CA THR A 301 12.02 -11.67 -2.38
C THR A 301 13.36 -11.88 -3.04
N ASP A 302 13.72 -11.07 -4.03
CA ASP A 302 14.97 -11.24 -4.77
C ASP A 302 15.42 -9.92 -5.43
N ILE A 303 16.74 -9.71 -5.51
CA ILE A 303 17.37 -8.61 -6.25
C ILE A 303 18.56 -9.18 -7.02
N THR A 304 18.51 -9.18 -8.35
CA THR A 304 19.64 -9.67 -9.17
C THR A 304 20.19 -8.55 -10.04
N CYS A 305 21.50 -8.49 -10.24
CA CYS A 305 22.13 -7.54 -11.15
C CYS A 305 22.92 -8.27 -12.24
N SER A 306 22.99 -7.70 -13.44
CA SER A 306 23.64 -8.28 -14.62
C SER A 306 25.17 -8.17 -14.60
N ASP A 307 25.70 -7.30 -13.75
CA ASP A 307 27.13 -7.08 -13.55
C ASP A 307 27.59 -7.81 -12.27
N ALA A 308 28.75 -8.48 -12.35
CA ALA A 308 29.33 -9.26 -11.26
C ALA A 308 29.94 -8.39 -10.14
N ASN A 309 30.28 -7.14 -10.44
CA ASN A 309 30.74 -6.18 -9.44
C ASN A 309 29.57 -5.51 -8.71
N SER A 310 28.36 -5.58 -9.27
CA SER A 310 27.11 -5.10 -8.69
C SER A 310 26.44 -6.19 -7.87
N VAL A 311 25.91 -5.85 -6.71
CA VAL A 311 25.34 -6.83 -5.77
C VAL A 311 23.99 -6.37 -5.22
N GLY A 312 23.03 -7.29 -5.20
CA GLY A 312 21.82 -7.19 -4.38
C GLY A 312 22.11 -7.62 -2.94
N ASP A 313 21.41 -7.05 -1.97
CA ASP A 313 21.35 -7.64 -0.62
C ASP A 313 20.24 -8.72 -0.61
N ASP A 314 20.62 -9.97 -0.90
CA ASP A 314 19.71 -11.12 -1.09
C ASP A 314 19.12 -11.65 0.24
N ASN A 315 18.60 -10.81 1.14
CA ASN A 315 18.18 -11.28 2.46
C ASN A 315 16.71 -11.01 2.83
N PRO A 316 15.80 -11.97 2.56
CA PRO A 316 14.36 -11.84 2.78
C PRO A 316 13.91 -11.89 4.26
N ILE A 317 14.84 -11.93 5.24
CA ILE A 317 14.53 -12.02 6.68
C ILE A 317 15.03 -10.77 7.45
N SER A 318 15.79 -9.89 6.80
CA SER A 318 16.37 -8.73 7.47
C SER A 318 15.61 -7.45 7.08
N PRO A 319 14.91 -6.77 8.01
CA PRO A 319 14.25 -5.48 7.74
C PRO A 319 15.24 -4.35 7.40
N THR A 320 16.53 -4.65 7.33
CA THR A 320 17.53 -3.60 7.23
C THR A 320 17.66 -3.01 5.83
N TYR A 321 17.72 -3.72 4.70
CA TYR A 321 18.10 -3.05 3.43
C TYR A 321 17.50 -3.64 2.14
N ARG A 322 16.39 -3.07 1.65
CA ARG A 322 15.77 -3.32 0.32
C ARG A 322 16.59 -2.70 -0.83
N ARG A 323 17.88 -3.06 -0.96
CA ARG A 323 18.86 -2.27 -1.72
C ARG A 323 19.73 -3.07 -2.69
N ALA A 324 20.11 -2.44 -3.79
CA ALA A 324 21.16 -2.87 -4.71
C ALA A 324 22.33 -1.87 -4.68
N THR A 325 23.56 -2.39 -4.61
CA THR A 325 24.77 -1.60 -4.87
C THR A 325 25.21 -1.83 -6.31
N ILE A 326 25.01 -0.82 -7.14
CA ILE A 326 25.27 -0.86 -8.58
C ILE A 326 26.60 -0.16 -8.85
N ASN A 327 27.58 -0.89 -9.37
CA ASN A 327 28.87 -0.34 -9.76
C ASN A 327 28.89 -0.23 -11.28
N VAL A 328 29.01 0.99 -11.80
CA VAL A 328 29.00 1.27 -13.25
C VAL A 328 30.42 1.55 -13.72
N GLU A 329 30.93 0.72 -14.63
CA GLU A 329 32.20 0.96 -15.33
C GLU A 329 32.01 1.90 -16.55
N PRO A 330 33.09 2.52 -17.08
CA PRO A 330 32.99 3.41 -18.23
C PRO A 330 32.32 2.76 -19.45
N GLY A 331 31.17 3.31 -19.87
CA GLY A 331 30.39 2.83 -21.02
C GLY A 331 29.54 1.57 -20.77
N GLU A 332 29.53 1.04 -19.54
CA GLU A 332 28.81 -0.19 -19.20
C GLU A 332 27.29 0.01 -19.10
N THR A 333 26.51 -1.05 -19.36
CA THR A 333 25.08 -1.10 -19.02
C THR A 333 24.85 -2.13 -17.92
N VAL A 334 24.36 -1.69 -16.76
CA VAL A 334 24.01 -2.57 -15.64
C VAL A 334 22.50 -2.64 -15.49
N GLU A 335 21.94 -3.83 -15.55
CA GLU A 335 20.53 -4.08 -15.24
C GLU A 335 20.40 -4.73 -13.86
N CYS A 336 19.56 -4.16 -12.99
CA CYS A 336 19.17 -4.78 -11.73
C CYS A 336 17.66 -5.04 -11.71
N VAL A 337 17.29 -6.27 -11.38
CA VAL A 337 15.94 -6.79 -11.33
C VAL A 337 15.51 -6.95 -9.87
N PHE A 338 14.48 -6.21 -9.46
CA PHE A 338 13.85 -6.27 -8.15
C PHE A 338 12.55 -7.09 -8.24
N THR A 339 12.51 -8.24 -7.58
CA THR A 339 11.37 -9.17 -7.63
C THR A 339 10.58 -9.15 -6.34
N ASN A 340 9.30 -8.75 -6.40
CA ASN A 340 8.39 -8.84 -5.26
C ASN A 340 7.43 -10.00 -5.48
N THR A 341 7.35 -10.86 -4.47
CA THR A 341 6.31 -11.89 -4.42
C THR A 341 5.09 -11.35 -3.69
N LYS A 342 3.92 -11.44 -4.33
CA LYS A 342 2.65 -11.10 -3.70
C LYS A 342 2.39 -12.04 -2.52
N LEU A 343 2.26 -11.47 -1.34
CA LEU A 343 1.74 -12.13 -0.15
C LEU A 343 0.22 -12.21 -0.28
N ALA A 344 -0.37 -13.31 0.20
CA ALA A 344 -1.80 -13.46 0.09
C ALA A 344 -2.54 -12.34 0.83
N ALA A 345 -3.52 -11.69 0.17
CA ALA A 345 -4.40 -10.76 0.83
C ALA A 345 -5.25 -11.53 1.85
N PRO A 346 -5.38 -11.03 3.08
CA PRO A 346 -6.09 -11.77 4.09
C PRO A 346 -7.60 -11.76 3.81
N GLY A 347 -8.25 -12.90 4.05
CA GLY A 347 -9.69 -13.07 3.88
C GLY A 347 -10.48 -12.72 5.14
N SER A 348 -11.77 -13.02 5.09
CA SER A 348 -12.73 -12.74 6.14
C SER A 348 -13.87 -13.77 6.21
N ILE A 349 -14.32 -14.05 7.42
CA ILE A 349 -15.48 -14.92 7.69
C ILE A 349 -16.54 -14.12 8.44
N GLU A 350 -17.76 -14.14 7.90
CA GLU A 350 -18.97 -13.63 8.57
C GLU A 350 -19.83 -14.81 9.03
N ILE A 351 -20.08 -14.89 10.33
CA ILE A 351 -21.03 -15.85 10.91
C ILE A 351 -22.35 -15.12 11.18
N ARG A 352 -23.41 -15.56 10.50
CA ARG A 352 -24.78 -15.06 10.64
C ARG A 352 -25.61 -16.03 11.45
N LYS A 353 -26.40 -15.49 12.37
CA LYS A 353 -27.32 -16.24 13.21
C LYS A 353 -28.76 -15.80 13.03
N ILE A 354 -29.63 -16.76 12.79
CA ILE A 354 -31.09 -16.60 12.77
C ILE A 354 -31.69 -17.46 13.90
N SER A 355 -32.73 -16.96 14.55
CA SER A 355 -33.54 -17.70 15.53
C SER A 355 -35.03 -17.59 15.18
N HIS A 356 -35.77 -18.69 15.36
CA HIS A 356 -37.23 -18.78 15.22
C HIS A 356 -37.84 -19.24 16.54
N GLY A 357 -39.06 -18.79 16.84
CA GLY A 357 -39.78 -19.09 18.10
C GLY A 357 -39.27 -18.32 19.33
N GLY A 358 -38.42 -17.33 19.13
CA GLY A 358 -37.83 -16.52 20.19
C GLY A 358 -36.45 -15.99 19.82
N VAL A 359 -35.82 -15.32 20.80
CA VAL A 359 -34.46 -14.81 20.70
C VAL A 359 -33.61 -15.34 21.84
N ASP A 360 -32.34 -15.62 21.57
CA ASP A 360 -31.36 -16.09 22.56
C ASP A 360 -29.92 -15.85 22.08
N THR A 361 -28.97 -16.27 22.91
CA THR A 361 -27.52 -16.25 22.68
C THR A 361 -26.99 -17.63 22.32
N PHE A 362 -26.33 -17.73 21.18
CA PHE A 362 -25.79 -18.98 20.64
C PHE A 362 -24.28 -18.92 20.63
N GLY A 363 -23.63 -19.91 21.25
CA GLY A 363 -22.17 -19.98 21.35
C GLY A 363 -21.56 -20.79 20.21
N TYR A 364 -20.33 -20.47 19.84
CA TYR A 364 -19.56 -21.12 18.80
C TYR A 364 -18.14 -21.45 19.30
N GLY A 365 -17.50 -22.41 18.67
CA GLY A 365 -16.08 -22.72 18.85
C GLY A 365 -15.42 -23.22 17.56
N GLY A 366 -14.16 -23.59 17.66
CA GLY A 366 -13.33 -24.04 16.53
C GLY A 366 -12.11 -23.14 16.33
N ASP A 367 -11.70 -22.96 15.07
CA ASP A 367 -10.44 -22.30 14.71
C ASP A 367 -10.47 -20.78 14.88
N LEU A 368 -11.68 -20.19 14.94
CA LEU A 368 -11.90 -18.76 15.19
C LEU A 368 -11.92 -18.40 16.69
N GLY A 369 -11.69 -19.38 17.56
CA GLY A 369 -11.83 -19.23 19.01
C GLY A 369 -13.30 -19.25 19.47
N PRO A 370 -13.55 -19.18 20.79
CA PRO A 370 -14.90 -19.16 21.33
C PRO A 370 -15.54 -17.77 21.21
N PHE A 371 -16.76 -17.70 20.67
CA PHE A 371 -17.56 -16.47 20.57
C PHE A 371 -19.05 -16.79 20.70
N SER A 372 -19.91 -15.77 20.74
CA SER A 372 -21.36 -15.95 20.83
C SER A 372 -22.12 -14.85 20.11
N ILE A 373 -23.22 -15.19 19.46
CA ILE A 373 -24.11 -14.24 18.78
C ILE A 373 -25.47 -14.24 19.47
N THR A 374 -25.93 -13.06 19.90
CA THR A 374 -27.25 -12.85 20.50
C THR A 374 -28.21 -12.32 19.45
N THR A 375 -29.27 -13.06 19.19
CA THR A 375 -30.37 -12.61 18.35
C THR A 375 -31.25 -11.62 19.12
N ILE A 376 -31.80 -10.61 18.44
CA ILE A 376 -32.61 -9.54 19.08
C ILE A 376 -34.01 -9.41 18.47
N THR A 377 -34.22 -9.95 17.28
CA THR A 377 -35.51 -9.99 16.60
C THR A 377 -35.61 -11.32 15.88
N GLU A 378 -36.73 -12.01 16.07
CA GLU A 378 -36.97 -13.31 15.47
C GLU A 378 -36.93 -13.24 13.93
N GLY A 379 -36.33 -14.25 13.29
CA GLY A 379 -36.22 -14.37 11.84
C GLY A 379 -35.27 -13.36 11.18
N VAL A 380 -34.65 -12.46 11.95
CA VAL A 380 -33.71 -11.47 11.43
C VAL A 380 -32.28 -11.97 11.64
N PRO A 381 -31.46 -12.08 10.57
CA PRO A 381 -30.07 -12.46 10.72
C PRO A 381 -29.29 -11.42 11.51
N VAL A 382 -28.55 -11.88 12.51
CA VAL A 382 -27.58 -11.10 13.28
C VAL A 382 -26.20 -11.66 13.01
N SER A 383 -25.27 -10.80 12.61
CA SER A 383 -23.87 -11.18 12.42
C SER A 383 -23.08 -10.90 13.69
N ASP A 384 -21.95 -11.59 13.85
CA ASP A 384 -20.99 -11.20 14.87
C ASP A 384 -20.52 -9.76 14.67
N SER A 385 -20.33 -9.02 15.77
CA SER A 385 -20.03 -7.59 15.73
C SER A 385 -18.62 -7.27 15.27
N GLU A 386 -17.69 -8.24 15.32
CA GLU A 386 -16.30 -8.00 14.92
C GLU A 386 -16.03 -8.34 13.46
N ASN A 387 -16.75 -9.31 12.88
CA ASN A 387 -16.38 -10.02 11.64
C ASN A 387 -14.94 -10.55 11.73
N PHE A 388 -14.72 -11.84 11.45
CA PHE A 388 -13.37 -12.39 11.51
C PHE A 388 -12.58 -11.92 10.29
N VAL A 389 -11.87 -10.81 10.42
CA VAL A 389 -11.09 -10.17 9.35
C VAL A 389 -9.60 -10.49 9.48
N ASN A 390 -8.85 -10.20 8.42
CA ASN A 390 -7.40 -10.38 8.37
C ASN A 390 -6.96 -11.86 8.54
N LEU A 391 -7.80 -12.81 8.09
CA LEU A 391 -7.52 -14.25 8.19
C LEU A 391 -6.52 -14.70 7.11
N PRO A 392 -5.41 -15.38 7.46
CA PRO A 392 -4.56 -16.04 6.48
C PRO A 392 -5.35 -17.06 5.64
N PRO A 393 -4.98 -17.27 4.36
CA PRO A 393 -5.60 -18.34 3.58
C PRO A 393 -5.37 -19.70 4.22
N ALA A 394 -6.47 -20.38 4.56
CA ALA A 394 -6.48 -21.66 5.25
C ALA A 394 -7.90 -22.23 5.28
N ILE A 395 -8.03 -23.47 5.77
CA ILE A 395 -9.32 -24.06 6.14
C ILE A 395 -9.59 -23.69 7.61
N TYR A 396 -10.78 -23.15 7.87
CA TYR A 396 -11.29 -22.81 9.19
C TYR A 396 -12.50 -23.66 9.53
N VAL A 397 -12.55 -24.19 10.75
CA VAL A 397 -13.68 -24.96 11.26
C VAL A 397 -14.42 -24.13 12.30
N VAL A 398 -15.73 -23.96 12.10
CA VAL A 398 -16.63 -23.29 13.05
C VAL A 398 -17.74 -24.25 13.43
N THR A 399 -17.95 -24.47 14.73
CA THR A 399 -19.00 -25.35 15.25
C THR A 399 -19.90 -24.59 16.21
N GLU A 400 -21.21 -24.64 16.00
CA GLU A 400 -22.18 -24.14 16.98
C GLU A 400 -22.23 -25.09 18.18
N ASN A 401 -22.14 -24.53 19.38
CA ASN A 401 -22.33 -25.27 20.63
C ASN A 401 -23.74 -25.85 20.66
N ASP A 402 -23.92 -26.98 21.35
CA ASP A 402 -25.21 -27.66 21.40
C ASP A 402 -26.32 -26.75 21.96
N PRO A 403 -27.29 -26.31 21.13
CA PRO A 403 -28.33 -25.37 21.52
C PRO A 403 -29.47 -26.04 22.32
N ASN A 404 -29.43 -27.37 22.49
CA ASN A 404 -30.45 -28.12 23.23
C ASN A 404 -30.63 -27.65 24.67
N ALA A 405 -29.56 -27.16 25.30
CA ALA A 405 -29.60 -26.69 26.69
C ALA A 405 -30.46 -25.43 26.89
N ILE A 406 -30.83 -24.76 25.80
CA ILE A 406 -31.68 -23.56 25.79
C ILE A 406 -32.97 -23.78 24.98
N ASP A 407 -33.38 -25.03 24.77
CA ASP A 407 -34.60 -25.43 24.06
C ASP A 407 -34.64 -25.07 22.56
N TYR A 408 -33.48 -25.01 21.90
CA TYR A 408 -33.37 -24.79 20.46
C TYR A 408 -32.76 -26.00 19.75
N ASP A 409 -33.18 -26.22 18.50
CA ASP A 409 -32.53 -27.14 17.56
C ASP A 409 -31.90 -26.35 16.41
N LEU A 410 -30.68 -26.72 15.99
CA LEU A 410 -30.10 -26.20 14.74
C LEU A 410 -30.81 -26.85 13.56
N THR A 411 -31.63 -26.08 12.85
CA THR A 411 -32.50 -26.58 11.77
C THR A 411 -31.95 -26.28 10.38
N SER A 412 -31.08 -25.28 10.25
CA SER A 412 -30.38 -25.00 8.99
C SER A 412 -28.97 -24.47 9.23
N LEU A 413 -28.07 -24.89 8.36
CA LEU A 413 -26.70 -24.38 8.23
C LEU A 413 -26.39 -24.32 6.74
N SER A 414 -25.87 -23.18 6.29
CA SER A 414 -25.39 -23.00 4.92
C SER A 414 -24.29 -21.96 4.86
N CYS A 415 -23.34 -22.11 3.94
CA CYS A 415 -22.32 -21.11 3.69
C CYS A 415 -22.38 -20.64 2.22
N THR A 416 -22.17 -19.35 2.01
CA THR A 416 -22.01 -18.73 0.70
C THR A 416 -20.53 -18.41 0.52
N ASP A 417 -19.93 -19.09 -0.45
CA ASP A 417 -18.54 -18.95 -0.84
C ASP A 417 -18.53 -18.55 -2.32
N GLU A 418 -18.01 -17.36 -2.64
CA GLU A 418 -18.13 -16.77 -3.98
C GLU A 418 -17.01 -17.25 -4.92
N ARG A 419 -15.95 -17.88 -4.38
CA ARG A 419 -14.85 -18.47 -5.14
C ARG A 419 -14.47 -19.82 -4.53
N ASP A 420 -14.83 -20.91 -5.22
CA ASP A 420 -14.20 -22.20 -4.95
C ASP A 420 -12.71 -22.12 -5.34
N GLY A 421 -11.82 -21.99 -4.35
CA GLY A 421 -10.42 -21.64 -4.56
C GLY A 421 -9.39 -22.75 -4.33
N VAL A 422 -8.14 -22.33 -4.07
CA VAL A 422 -6.90 -23.13 -4.14
C VAL A 422 -6.65 -23.90 -2.85
N THR A 423 -7.16 -23.40 -1.72
CA THR A 423 -6.97 -23.99 -0.38
C THR A 423 -7.96 -25.12 -0.08
N GLY A 424 -9.09 -25.19 -0.77
CA GLY A 424 -10.09 -26.25 -0.65
C GLY A 424 -11.47 -25.80 -1.11
N THR A 425 -12.51 -26.40 -0.53
CA THR A 425 -13.92 -26.06 -0.81
C THR A 425 -14.67 -25.87 0.50
N THR A 426 -15.47 -24.82 0.62
CA THR A 426 -16.34 -24.63 1.79
C THR A 426 -17.44 -25.69 1.81
N THR A 427 -17.60 -26.37 2.95
CA THR A 427 -18.59 -27.42 3.19
C THR A 427 -19.20 -27.28 4.58
N TRP A 428 -20.36 -27.90 4.82
CA TRP A 428 -20.98 -27.88 6.14
C TRP A 428 -21.75 -29.16 6.44
N ASN A 429 -21.88 -29.48 7.72
CA ASN A 429 -22.59 -30.63 8.23
C ASN A 429 -23.55 -30.20 9.34
N LEU A 430 -24.84 -30.26 9.03
CA LEU A 430 -25.91 -29.85 9.95
C LEU A 430 -25.92 -30.70 11.24
N GLY A 431 -25.76 -32.02 11.13
CA GLY A 431 -25.79 -32.93 12.28
C GLY A 431 -24.58 -32.77 13.22
N ALA A 432 -23.43 -32.38 12.68
CA ALA A 432 -22.25 -32.02 13.47
C ALA A 432 -22.30 -30.58 14.00
N ARG A 433 -23.21 -29.74 13.49
CA ARG A 433 -23.28 -28.29 13.71
C ARG A 433 -22.03 -27.55 13.25
N THR A 434 -21.35 -28.07 12.23
CA THR A 434 -20.02 -27.62 11.83
C THR A 434 -20.01 -27.11 10.40
N ALA A 435 -19.43 -25.92 10.21
CA ALA A 435 -18.99 -25.39 8.92
C ALA A 435 -17.47 -25.54 8.78
N THR A 436 -17.02 -26.04 7.63
CA THR A 436 -15.61 -26.11 7.22
C THR A 436 -15.43 -25.14 6.08
N ILE A 437 -14.75 -24.04 6.36
CA ILE A 437 -14.71 -22.82 5.55
C ILE A 437 -13.34 -22.73 4.88
N SER A 438 -13.32 -22.71 3.56
CA SER A 438 -12.13 -22.41 2.77
C SER A 438 -11.97 -20.90 2.70
N ILE A 439 -10.87 -20.37 3.23
CA ILE A 439 -10.52 -18.97 3.02
C ILE A 439 -9.42 -18.91 1.99
N ASP A 440 -9.80 -18.45 0.80
CA ASP A 440 -8.89 -18.09 -0.25
C ASP A 440 -8.59 -16.58 -0.22
N ASP A 441 -7.71 -16.15 -1.12
CA ASP A 441 -7.09 -14.83 -1.09
C ASP A 441 -8.10 -13.67 -1.18
N GLY A 442 -8.10 -12.81 -0.16
CA GLY A 442 -8.97 -11.63 -0.08
C GLY A 442 -10.47 -11.97 -0.13
N GLU A 443 -10.85 -13.18 0.28
CA GLU A 443 -12.23 -13.66 0.22
C GLU A 443 -13.08 -13.33 1.44
N HIS A 444 -14.40 -13.27 1.25
CA HIS A 444 -15.39 -13.08 2.29
C HIS A 444 -16.41 -14.22 2.21
N VAL A 445 -16.31 -15.17 3.15
CA VAL A 445 -17.25 -16.29 3.25
C VAL A 445 -18.29 -16.02 4.31
N VAL A 446 -19.57 -16.25 3.98
CA VAL A 446 -20.70 -16.03 4.90
C VAL A 446 -21.34 -17.36 5.27
N CYS A 447 -21.30 -17.75 6.54
CA CYS A 447 -22.02 -18.93 7.04
C CYS A 447 -23.21 -18.52 7.89
N THR A 448 -24.40 -19.01 7.54
CA THR A 448 -25.66 -18.74 8.25
C THR A 448 -26.12 -19.98 9.00
N PHE A 449 -26.21 -19.86 10.33
CA PHE A 449 -26.78 -20.84 11.25
C PHE A 449 -28.21 -20.40 11.62
N THR A 450 -29.17 -21.31 11.60
CA THR A 450 -30.58 -21.04 11.95
C THR A 450 -31.05 -22.03 12.98
N ASN A 451 -31.55 -21.53 14.11
CA ASN A 451 -32.08 -22.38 15.16
C ASN A 451 -33.55 -22.09 15.39
N THR A 452 -34.28 -23.15 15.69
CA THR A 452 -35.72 -23.12 15.89
C THR A 452 -36.01 -23.55 17.32
N LYS A 453 -36.69 -22.69 18.08
CA LYS A 453 -37.07 -22.99 19.46
C LYS A 453 -38.14 -24.06 19.49
N ARG A 454 -38.03 -24.98 20.44
CA ARG A 454 -39.04 -25.99 20.71
C ARG A 454 -40.29 -25.36 21.33
N GLY A 455 -41.45 -25.87 20.95
CA GLY A 455 -42.74 -25.53 21.56
C GLY A 455 -43.11 -26.52 22.66
N HIS A 456 -44.22 -26.25 23.35
CA HIS A 456 -44.76 -27.10 24.42
C HIS A 456 -46.26 -27.31 24.21
N ILE A 457 -46.75 -28.49 24.59
CA ILE A 457 -48.18 -28.78 24.68
C ILE A 457 -48.49 -29.08 26.14
N ILE A 458 -49.35 -28.25 26.73
CA ILE A 458 -49.84 -28.41 28.09
C ILE A 458 -51.25 -28.99 28.00
N VAL A 459 -51.45 -30.15 28.60
CA VAL A 459 -52.77 -30.78 28.69
C VAL A 459 -53.32 -30.53 30.07
N GLU A 460 -54.52 -29.95 30.14
CA GLU A 460 -55.21 -29.62 31.39
C GLU A 460 -56.51 -30.43 31.51
N LYS A 461 -56.76 -30.99 32.69
CA LYS A 461 -58.00 -31.71 32.97
C LYS A 461 -58.94 -30.87 33.84
N GLN A 462 -60.20 -30.80 33.41
CA GLN A 462 -61.28 -30.14 34.12
C GLN A 462 -62.47 -31.08 34.25
N THR A 463 -63.21 -30.98 35.35
CA THR A 463 -64.35 -31.84 35.67
C THR A 463 -65.54 -31.07 36.24
N GLU A 464 -66.73 -31.60 36.02
CA GLU A 464 -67.97 -31.16 36.66
C GLU A 464 -68.60 -32.35 37.42
N PRO A 465 -68.74 -32.28 38.76
CA PRO A 465 -68.38 -31.15 39.62
C PRO A 465 -66.87 -30.93 39.76
N ASP A 466 -66.49 -29.67 39.89
CA ASP A 466 -65.13 -29.21 40.13
C ASP A 466 -64.50 -29.89 41.36
N GLY A 467 -63.19 -30.12 41.32
CA GLY A 467 -62.43 -30.80 42.36
C GLY A 467 -62.58 -32.32 42.40
N ALA A 468 -63.06 -32.96 41.32
CA ALA A 468 -63.20 -34.41 41.29
C ALA A 468 -61.85 -35.13 41.39
N VAL A 469 -61.77 -36.12 42.28
CA VAL A 469 -60.56 -36.96 42.49
C VAL A 469 -60.44 -38.11 41.49
N GLN A 470 -61.35 -38.20 40.51
CA GLN A 470 -61.28 -39.21 39.46
C GLN A 470 -60.12 -38.88 38.52
N SER A 471 -59.24 -39.87 38.29
CA SER A 471 -58.16 -39.76 37.31
C SER A 471 -58.61 -40.23 35.94
N PHE A 472 -58.20 -39.53 34.89
CA PHE A 472 -58.43 -39.85 33.48
C PHE A 472 -57.10 -40.08 32.77
N ASN A 473 -57.00 -41.14 31.97
CA ASN A 473 -55.78 -41.47 31.24
C ASN A 473 -55.75 -40.78 29.88
N PHE A 474 -54.55 -40.43 29.42
CA PHE A 474 -54.30 -39.76 28.16
C PHE A 474 -53.23 -40.50 27.36
N THR A 475 -53.50 -40.68 26.07
CA THR A 475 -52.54 -41.13 25.08
C THR A 475 -52.12 -39.96 24.19
N SER A 476 -50.82 -39.79 23.98
CA SER A 476 -50.26 -38.78 23.08
C SER A 476 -49.30 -39.41 22.06
N ASN A 477 -49.04 -38.72 20.95
CA ASN A 477 -48.02 -39.15 19.97
C ASN A 477 -46.63 -38.56 20.24
N TYR A 478 -46.47 -37.78 21.31
CA TYR A 478 -45.24 -37.05 21.65
C TYR A 478 -44.60 -37.48 22.96
N GLY A 479 -45.21 -38.38 23.73
CA GLY A 479 -44.70 -38.75 25.04
C GLY A 479 -45.23 -40.08 25.56
N GLN A 480 -44.89 -40.37 26.82
CA GLN A 480 -45.47 -41.50 27.54
C GLN A 480 -46.92 -41.22 27.92
N GLU A 481 -47.69 -42.27 28.14
CA GLU A 481 -49.04 -42.19 28.72
C GLU A 481 -48.98 -41.50 30.09
N PHE A 482 -49.98 -40.68 30.38
CA PHE A 482 -50.12 -39.98 31.65
C PHE A 482 -51.58 -39.94 32.08
N SER A 483 -51.83 -39.58 33.34
CA SER A 483 -53.19 -39.47 33.87
C SER A 483 -53.35 -38.21 34.71
N LEU A 484 -54.49 -37.54 34.57
CA LEU A 484 -54.78 -36.28 35.26
C LEU A 484 -56.10 -36.38 36.03
N MET A 485 -56.12 -35.82 37.23
CA MET A 485 -57.32 -35.45 37.98
C MET A 485 -57.70 -33.99 37.67
N ASP A 486 -58.84 -33.57 38.20
CA ASP A 486 -59.30 -32.19 38.09
C ASP A 486 -58.25 -31.14 38.49
N GLY A 487 -58.11 -30.10 37.67
CA GLY A 487 -57.17 -28.99 37.84
C GLY A 487 -55.69 -29.36 37.61
N GLN A 488 -55.37 -30.60 37.24
CA GLN A 488 -53.99 -31.01 36.97
C GLN A 488 -53.60 -30.75 35.52
N THR A 489 -52.30 -30.52 35.31
CA THR A 489 -51.69 -30.33 34.00
C THR A 489 -50.56 -31.31 33.73
N ASN A 490 -50.32 -31.61 32.45
CA ASN A 490 -49.15 -32.33 31.96
C ASN A 490 -48.47 -31.53 30.85
N ASP A 491 -47.16 -31.27 31.00
CA ASP A 491 -46.32 -30.65 29.96
C ASP A 491 -45.68 -31.75 29.10
N SER A 492 -45.75 -31.60 27.78
CA SER A 492 -45.08 -32.49 26.82
C SER A 492 -43.56 -32.49 26.94
N GLY A 493 -42.98 -31.48 27.60
CA GLY A 493 -41.60 -31.09 27.41
C GLY A 493 -41.40 -30.40 26.05
N GLY A 494 -40.18 -29.97 25.77
CA GLY A 494 -39.85 -29.27 24.52
C GLY A 494 -40.00 -30.19 23.30
N LEU A 495 -40.91 -29.83 22.40
CA LEU A 495 -41.19 -30.49 21.14
C LEU A 495 -40.70 -29.65 19.96
N VAL A 496 -40.16 -30.30 18.93
CA VAL A 496 -39.88 -29.64 17.65
C VAL A 496 -41.20 -29.15 17.02
N PRO A 497 -41.20 -28.08 16.21
CA PRO A 497 -42.42 -27.67 15.53
C PRO A 497 -42.97 -28.78 14.63
N GLY A 498 -44.29 -28.96 14.65
CA GLY A 498 -44.92 -30.07 13.94
C GLY A 498 -46.36 -30.31 14.36
N ILE A 499 -46.93 -31.41 13.84
CA ILE A 499 -48.30 -31.81 14.13
C ILE A 499 -48.29 -32.92 15.18
N TYR A 500 -49.00 -32.67 16.28
CA TYR A 500 -49.10 -33.53 17.44
C TYR A 500 -50.54 -33.90 17.75
N SER A 501 -50.74 -34.90 18.61
CA SER A 501 -52.08 -35.33 18.99
C SER A 501 -52.09 -35.83 20.43
N VAL A 502 -53.15 -35.50 21.14
CA VAL A 502 -53.48 -36.06 22.45
C VAL A 502 -54.97 -36.36 22.54
N ALA A 503 -55.30 -37.50 23.15
CA ALA A 503 -56.67 -37.92 23.38
C ALA A 503 -56.81 -38.47 24.80
N GLU A 504 -57.98 -38.26 25.40
CA GLU A 504 -58.39 -38.97 26.61
C GLU A 504 -58.82 -40.40 26.24
N ASP A 505 -58.34 -41.38 27.01
CA ASP A 505 -58.53 -42.79 26.69
C ASP A 505 -59.99 -43.25 26.87
N MET A 506 -60.44 -44.11 25.96
CA MET A 506 -61.79 -44.68 25.97
C MET A 506 -61.75 -46.20 26.21
N PRO A 507 -62.70 -46.77 26.99
CA PRO A 507 -63.86 -46.11 27.60
C PRO A 507 -63.50 -45.34 28.87
N LEU A 508 -64.22 -44.23 29.11
CA LEU A 508 -64.08 -43.44 30.33
C LEU A 508 -64.49 -44.22 31.59
N PRO A 509 -64.00 -43.82 32.77
CA PRO A 509 -64.51 -44.32 34.05
C PRO A 509 -66.04 -44.25 34.12
N ALA A 510 -66.66 -45.27 34.71
CA ALA A 510 -68.12 -45.39 34.76
C ALA A 510 -68.77 -44.13 35.38
N GLY A 511 -69.80 -43.62 34.70
CA GLY A 511 -70.52 -42.41 35.11
C GLY A 511 -69.97 -41.10 34.53
N TRP A 512 -68.81 -41.10 33.88
CA TRP A 512 -68.23 -39.88 33.29
C TRP A 512 -68.42 -39.80 31.78
N THR A 513 -68.62 -38.59 31.28
CA THR A 513 -68.70 -38.28 29.85
C THR A 513 -67.75 -37.14 29.51
N LEU A 514 -66.95 -37.27 28.44
CA LEU A 514 -66.15 -36.17 27.88
C LEU A 514 -67.09 -35.22 27.14
N VAL A 515 -67.26 -34.01 27.67
CA VAL A 515 -68.19 -33.01 27.16
C VAL A 515 -67.51 -31.93 26.32
N GLY A 516 -66.18 -31.81 26.40
CA GLY A 516 -65.43 -30.91 25.53
C GLY A 516 -63.92 -31.14 25.57
N ALA A 517 -63.26 -30.95 24.43
CA ALA A 517 -61.81 -30.92 24.31
C ALA A 517 -61.43 -29.82 23.30
N SER A 518 -60.56 -28.90 23.70
CA SER A 518 -60.17 -27.76 22.86
C SER A 518 -58.79 -27.23 23.23
N CYS A 519 -58.04 -26.74 22.25
CA CYS A 519 -56.76 -26.06 22.45
C CYS A 519 -56.90 -24.54 22.25
N ASP A 520 -56.09 -23.76 22.94
CA ASP A 520 -56.15 -22.28 22.97
C ASP A 520 -55.70 -21.61 21.67
N ASP A 521 -54.80 -22.26 20.92
CA ASP A 521 -54.39 -21.88 19.56
C ASP A 521 -55.47 -22.17 18.49
N GLY A 522 -56.57 -22.82 18.89
CA GLY A 522 -57.66 -23.23 18.00
C GLY A 522 -57.40 -24.54 17.25
N SER A 523 -56.29 -25.24 17.53
CA SER A 523 -56.05 -26.57 17.00
C SER A 523 -57.04 -27.59 17.56
N ASP A 524 -57.33 -28.62 16.76
CA ASP A 524 -58.03 -29.81 17.25
C ASP A 524 -57.05 -30.66 18.08
N PRO A 525 -57.41 -31.17 19.28
CA PRO A 525 -56.51 -32.00 20.09
C PRO A 525 -55.96 -33.24 19.36
N SER A 526 -56.63 -33.72 18.31
CA SER A 526 -56.16 -34.82 17.46
C SER A 526 -55.13 -34.41 16.40
N ALA A 527 -54.93 -33.11 16.17
CA ALA A 527 -54.01 -32.53 15.19
C ALA A 527 -53.55 -31.11 15.61
N ILE A 528 -52.80 -31.03 16.70
CA ILE A 528 -52.21 -29.82 17.27
C ILE A 528 -51.07 -29.34 16.38
N ASN A 529 -51.22 -28.20 15.72
CA ASN A 529 -50.19 -27.62 14.88
C ASN A 529 -49.27 -26.71 15.71
N LEU A 530 -48.27 -27.31 16.36
CA LEU A 530 -47.35 -26.60 17.24
C LEU A 530 -46.31 -25.80 16.44
N ALA A 531 -46.37 -24.47 16.54
CA ALA A 531 -45.37 -23.57 15.99
C ALA A 531 -44.10 -23.51 16.85
N SER A 532 -43.03 -22.91 16.30
CA SER A 532 -41.77 -22.74 17.03
C SER A 532 -41.93 -21.84 18.24
N GLY A 533 -41.44 -22.30 19.39
CA GLY A 533 -41.49 -21.58 20.66
C GLY A 533 -42.90 -21.37 21.24
N GLU A 534 -43.93 -21.91 20.58
CA GLU A 534 -45.32 -21.79 21.01
C GLU A 534 -45.59 -22.67 22.23
N THR A 535 -46.52 -22.26 23.08
CA THR A 535 -47.09 -23.12 24.12
C THR A 535 -48.58 -23.22 23.87
N VAL A 536 -49.04 -24.42 23.52
CA VAL A 536 -50.45 -24.72 23.28
C VAL A 536 -51.03 -25.38 24.52
N VAL A 537 -52.15 -24.85 25.03
CA VAL A 537 -52.87 -25.40 26.17
C VAL A 537 -54.16 -26.05 25.70
N CYS A 538 -54.27 -27.38 25.87
CA CYS A 538 -55.45 -28.16 25.52
C CYS A 538 -56.21 -28.60 26.78
N VAL A 539 -57.46 -28.17 26.90
CA VAL A 539 -58.33 -28.44 28.06
C VAL A 539 -59.34 -29.55 27.72
N PHE A 540 -59.39 -30.60 28.53
CA PHE A 540 -60.36 -31.70 28.43
C PHE A 540 -61.34 -31.66 29.61
N ASN A 541 -62.64 -31.49 29.31
CA ASN A 541 -63.71 -31.31 30.28
C ASN A 541 -64.59 -32.56 30.39
N ASN A 542 -64.69 -33.18 31.58
CA ASN A 542 -65.58 -34.31 31.81
C ASN A 542 -66.71 -33.96 32.78
N MET A 543 -67.89 -34.53 32.56
CA MET A 543 -69.06 -34.36 33.43
C MET A 543 -69.49 -35.71 34.00
N LEU A 544 -69.77 -35.74 35.31
CA LEU A 544 -70.35 -36.90 36.00
C LEU A 544 -71.88 -36.92 35.79
N ALA A 545 -72.41 -38.03 35.26
CA ALA A 545 -73.83 -38.21 34.98
C ALA A 545 -74.69 -38.23 36.26
N GLY A 546 -75.86 -37.56 36.22
CA GLY A 546 -76.89 -37.59 37.28
C GLY A 546 -77.08 -36.32 38.12
N ASN A 547 -76.58 -35.15 37.70
CA ASN A 547 -76.57 -33.93 38.52
C ASN A 547 -77.59 -32.83 38.11
N GLU A 548 -78.56 -33.14 37.26
CA GLU A 548 -79.55 -32.18 36.74
C GLU A 548 -80.84 -32.16 37.59
N GLY A 549 -81.45 -31.00 37.79
CA GLY A 549 -82.74 -30.89 38.48
C GLY A 549 -83.43 -29.55 38.31
N CYS A 550 -84.75 -29.57 38.07
CA CYS A 550 -85.58 -28.36 38.02
C CYS A 550 -86.27 -28.12 39.37
N THR A 551 -86.10 -26.90 39.89
CA THR A 551 -86.58 -26.54 41.23
C THR A 551 -88.11 -26.53 41.33
N PRO A 552 -88.71 -26.59 42.53
CA PRO A 552 -90.15 -26.33 42.69
C PRO A 552 -90.59 -24.97 42.13
N GLY A 553 -89.64 -24.03 41.99
CA GLY A 553 -89.84 -22.73 41.37
C GLY A 553 -90.16 -22.82 39.88
N TYR A 554 -89.45 -23.67 39.14
CA TYR A 554 -89.66 -23.93 37.72
C TYR A 554 -91.04 -24.57 37.49
N TRP A 555 -91.28 -25.72 38.13
CA TRP A 555 -92.46 -26.57 37.88
C TRP A 555 -93.81 -25.90 38.18
N LYS A 556 -93.87 -24.88 39.06
CA LYS A 556 -95.13 -24.25 39.48
C LYS A 556 -95.63 -23.14 38.54
N VAL A 557 -94.79 -22.64 37.63
CA VAL A 557 -95.12 -21.48 36.77
C VAL A 557 -95.90 -21.97 35.55
N PRO A 558 -97.04 -21.34 35.18
CA PRO A 558 -97.86 -21.78 34.06
C PRO A 558 -97.14 -21.95 32.71
N GLN A 559 -96.08 -21.18 32.49
CA GLN A 559 -95.30 -21.21 31.26
C GLN A 559 -94.45 -22.48 31.08
N HIS A 560 -94.25 -23.28 32.14
CA HIS A 560 -93.47 -24.53 32.13
C HIS A 560 -94.37 -25.77 32.33
N HIS A 561 -95.69 -25.61 32.22
CA HIS A 561 -96.64 -26.72 32.38
C HIS A 561 -96.63 -27.69 31.19
N ASP A 562 -96.06 -27.29 30.06
CA ASP A 562 -95.77 -28.12 28.90
C ASP A 562 -94.61 -29.10 29.15
N SER A 563 -93.67 -28.78 30.05
CA SER A 563 -92.58 -29.67 30.47
C SER A 563 -93.05 -30.82 31.37
N TRP A 564 -94.30 -30.84 31.82
CA TRP A 564 -94.84 -31.93 32.66
C TRP A 564 -95.06 -33.18 31.82
N GLN A 565 -94.15 -34.13 31.93
CA GLN A 565 -94.28 -35.46 31.36
C GLN A 565 -94.89 -36.40 32.41
N VAL A 566 -95.68 -37.38 31.98
CA VAL A 566 -96.31 -38.44 32.82
C VAL A 566 -97.43 -37.96 33.77
N TYR A 567 -97.27 -36.83 34.46
CA TYR A 567 -98.22 -36.30 35.43
C TYR A 567 -98.94 -35.04 34.92
N SER A 568 -100.10 -34.72 35.49
CA SER A 568 -100.84 -33.50 35.14
C SER A 568 -100.99 -32.53 36.32
N THR A 569 -101.06 -31.23 36.03
CA THR A 569 -101.09 -30.18 37.06
C THR A 569 -102.28 -30.29 38.02
N GLY A 570 -103.44 -30.73 37.52
CA GLY A 570 -104.67 -30.91 38.29
C GLY A 570 -104.80 -32.25 39.03
N GLN A 571 -103.83 -33.16 38.87
CA GLN A 571 -103.81 -34.45 39.55
C GLN A 571 -103.71 -34.25 41.07
N SER A 572 -104.45 -35.00 41.88
CA SER A 572 -104.40 -34.85 43.34
C SER A 572 -103.18 -35.55 43.93
N LEU A 573 -102.69 -35.06 45.08
CA LEU A 573 -101.60 -35.68 45.83
C LEU A 573 -101.91 -37.14 46.17
N GLU A 574 -103.14 -37.45 46.60
CA GLU A 574 -103.55 -38.81 46.97
C GLU A 574 -103.52 -39.80 45.80
N SER A 575 -103.58 -39.32 44.55
CA SER A 575 -103.49 -40.19 43.38
C SER A 575 -102.04 -40.61 43.05
N VAL A 576 -101.05 -40.06 43.74
CA VAL A 576 -99.61 -40.31 43.51
C VAL A 576 -98.91 -40.78 44.79
N PHE A 577 -99.16 -40.10 45.90
CA PHE A 577 -98.61 -40.41 47.22
C PHE A 577 -99.73 -40.91 48.14
N ASN A 578 -99.43 -41.86 49.02
CA ASN A 578 -100.35 -42.34 50.05
C ASN A 578 -100.38 -41.29 51.18
N VAL A 579 -101.21 -40.25 51.08
CA VAL A 579 -101.23 -39.14 52.03
C VAL A 579 -102.10 -39.52 53.24
N PRO A 580 -101.55 -39.50 54.47
CA PRO A 580 -102.37 -39.81 55.65
C PRO A 580 -103.46 -38.76 55.90
N ASP A 581 -104.72 -39.20 56.05
CA ASP A 581 -105.91 -38.37 56.34
C ASP A 581 -105.70 -37.33 57.47
N LYS A 582 -104.83 -37.65 58.45
CA LYS A 582 -104.48 -36.76 59.58
C LYS A 582 -103.91 -35.41 59.13
N PHE A 583 -103.38 -35.31 57.91
CA PHE A 583 -102.85 -34.08 57.35
C PHE A 583 -103.89 -33.28 56.55
N GLY A 584 -104.94 -33.92 56.04
CA GLY A 584 -105.98 -33.28 55.22
C GLY A 584 -105.42 -32.61 53.97
N LEU A 585 -104.42 -33.20 53.33
CA LEU A 585 -103.78 -32.69 52.11
C LEU A 585 -104.17 -33.49 50.86
N ASP A 586 -105.02 -34.50 51.02
CA ASP A 586 -105.25 -35.60 50.08
C ASP A 586 -105.86 -35.09 48.75
N ASN A 587 -106.75 -34.10 48.85
CA ASN A 587 -107.44 -33.49 47.70
C ASN A 587 -106.70 -32.27 47.09
N VAL A 588 -105.48 -31.96 47.52
CA VAL A 588 -104.70 -30.85 46.93
C VAL A 588 -104.08 -31.30 45.61
N SER A 589 -104.12 -30.45 44.59
CA SER A 589 -103.49 -30.76 43.29
C SER A 589 -101.96 -30.74 43.37
N LEU A 590 -101.26 -31.45 42.47
CA LEU A 590 -99.79 -31.45 42.41
C LEU A 590 -99.24 -30.04 42.22
N VAL A 591 -99.86 -29.21 41.36
CA VAL A 591 -99.40 -27.83 41.13
C VAL A 591 -99.63 -26.93 42.35
N ASP A 592 -100.68 -27.17 43.14
CA ASP A 592 -100.92 -26.45 44.39
C ASP A 592 -99.98 -26.92 45.51
N ALA A 593 -99.57 -28.19 45.51
CA ALA A 593 -98.61 -28.73 46.46
C ALA A 593 -97.22 -28.07 46.32
N LEU A 594 -96.79 -27.75 45.09
CA LEU A 594 -95.57 -26.97 44.82
C LEU A 594 -95.62 -25.55 45.46
N ARG A 595 -96.82 -25.05 45.79
CA ARG A 595 -97.04 -23.74 46.43
C ARG A 595 -97.14 -23.81 47.94
N PHE A 596 -97.09 -25.01 48.53
CA PHE A 596 -97.18 -25.16 49.97
C PHE A 596 -96.17 -24.28 50.70
N LYS A 597 -96.61 -23.77 51.84
CA LYS A 597 -95.75 -23.11 52.82
C LYS A 597 -95.56 -24.09 53.97
N GLY A 598 -94.37 -24.05 54.57
CA GLY A 598 -94.12 -24.80 55.79
C GLY A 598 -95.07 -24.39 56.93
N GLY A 599 -94.86 -24.96 58.11
CA GLY A 599 -95.69 -24.69 59.26
C GLY A 599 -95.13 -25.36 60.51
N ARG A 600 -95.87 -25.27 61.62
CA ARG A 600 -95.52 -25.96 62.87
C ARG A 600 -96.08 -27.38 62.89
N GLY A 601 -95.42 -28.27 63.63
CA GLY A 601 -95.85 -29.66 63.83
C GLY A 601 -95.75 -30.52 62.56
N ASP A 602 -96.37 -31.70 62.61
CA ASP A 602 -96.23 -32.74 61.59
C ASP A 602 -96.88 -32.33 60.27
N LEU A 603 -98.00 -31.60 60.29
CA LEU A 603 -98.63 -31.03 59.09
C LEU A 603 -97.68 -30.05 58.36
N GLY A 604 -96.90 -29.28 59.11
CA GLY A 604 -95.91 -28.38 58.54
C GLY A 604 -94.77 -29.12 57.84
N ALA A 605 -94.33 -30.24 58.40
CA ALA A 605 -93.31 -31.10 57.80
C ALA A 605 -93.83 -31.84 56.56
N ALA A 606 -95.06 -32.36 56.60
CA ALA A 606 -95.71 -32.98 55.44
C ALA A 606 -95.82 -32.00 54.26
N ARG A 607 -96.19 -30.73 54.51
CA ARG A 607 -96.21 -29.69 53.47
C ARG A 607 -94.84 -29.38 52.88
N ILE A 608 -93.77 -29.42 53.69
CA ILE A 608 -92.40 -29.19 53.22
C ILE A 608 -91.94 -30.36 52.35
N LEU A 609 -92.15 -31.60 52.80
CA LEU A 609 -91.85 -32.81 52.05
C LEU A 609 -92.61 -32.84 50.73
N LEU A 610 -93.93 -32.71 50.76
CA LEU A 610 -94.77 -32.81 49.56
C LEU A 610 -94.43 -31.73 48.51
N ARG A 611 -93.96 -30.54 48.94
CA ARG A 611 -93.48 -29.50 48.03
C ARG A 611 -92.21 -29.91 47.28
N ALA A 612 -91.22 -30.47 47.98
CA ALA A 612 -89.98 -30.96 47.38
C ALA A 612 -90.22 -32.25 46.57
N ALA A 613 -91.11 -33.11 47.06
CA ALA A 613 -91.49 -34.37 46.43
C ALA A 613 -92.14 -34.20 45.07
N VAL A 614 -93.02 -33.21 44.89
CA VAL A 614 -93.64 -32.98 43.57
C VAL A 614 -92.60 -32.52 42.55
N ALA A 615 -91.64 -31.67 42.93
CA ALA A 615 -90.55 -31.30 42.01
C ALA A 615 -89.64 -32.50 41.69
N ALA A 616 -89.30 -33.30 42.69
CA ALA A 616 -88.48 -34.50 42.52
C ALA A 616 -89.16 -35.55 41.64
N LEU A 617 -90.47 -35.74 41.81
CA LEU A 617 -91.28 -36.62 40.99
C LEU A 617 -91.26 -36.20 39.51
N LEU A 618 -91.37 -34.90 39.25
CA LEU A 618 -91.37 -34.36 37.89
C LEU A 618 -89.98 -34.44 37.25
N ASN A 619 -88.92 -34.21 38.03
CA ASN A 619 -87.55 -34.41 37.57
C ASN A 619 -87.26 -35.88 37.26
N GLU A 620 -87.65 -36.81 38.15
CA GLU A 620 -87.49 -38.26 37.94
C GLU A 620 -88.26 -38.76 36.70
N ALA A 621 -89.43 -38.20 36.44
CA ALA A 621 -90.33 -38.67 35.37
C ALA A 621 -90.08 -38.02 34.00
N ASN A 622 -89.19 -37.03 33.92
CA ASN A 622 -88.91 -36.33 32.66
C ASN A 622 -87.65 -36.93 32.00
N SER A 623 -87.79 -37.39 30.75
CA SER A 623 -86.67 -38.05 30.03
C SER A 623 -85.49 -37.13 29.72
N ASP A 624 -85.71 -35.82 29.77
CA ASP A 624 -84.75 -34.79 29.44
C ASP A 624 -84.07 -34.20 30.70
N VAL A 625 -84.31 -34.81 31.87
CA VAL A 625 -83.66 -34.44 33.13
C VAL A 625 -82.88 -35.65 33.66
N ALA A 626 -81.55 -35.57 33.69
CA ALA A 626 -80.69 -36.59 34.30
C ALA A 626 -80.70 -36.47 35.84
N TYR A 627 -81.84 -36.83 36.45
CA TYR A 627 -82.09 -36.67 37.88
C TYR A 627 -81.35 -37.70 38.75
N SER A 628 -80.73 -37.24 39.85
CA SER A 628 -79.88 -38.06 40.74
C SER A 628 -80.61 -39.13 41.53
N LEU A 629 -81.92 -38.98 41.75
CA LEU A 629 -82.70 -39.85 42.63
C LEU A 629 -83.72 -40.68 41.84
N SER A 630 -84.00 -41.89 42.34
CA SER A 630 -85.06 -42.77 41.82
C SER A 630 -85.91 -43.32 42.95
N GLY A 631 -87.14 -43.71 42.64
CA GLY A 631 -88.12 -44.23 43.59
C GLY A 631 -88.73 -43.15 44.50
N VAL A 632 -88.91 -41.91 44.01
CA VAL A 632 -89.36 -40.77 44.82
C VAL A 632 -90.71 -41.08 45.50
N VAL A 633 -91.64 -41.71 44.78
CA VAL A 633 -92.97 -42.08 45.34
C VAL A 633 -92.83 -43.00 46.56
N SER A 634 -91.97 -44.01 46.49
CA SER A 634 -91.78 -44.96 47.60
C SER A 634 -91.20 -44.26 48.82
N SER A 635 -90.12 -43.49 48.63
CA SER A 635 -89.44 -42.78 49.71
C SER A 635 -90.37 -41.77 50.41
N VAL A 636 -91.19 -41.04 49.63
CA VAL A 636 -92.13 -40.06 50.16
C VAL A 636 -93.26 -40.73 50.96
N ASN A 637 -93.79 -41.85 50.46
CA ASN A 637 -94.83 -42.62 51.17
C ASN A 637 -94.32 -43.14 52.52
N ASP A 638 -93.10 -43.68 52.55
CA ASP A 638 -92.48 -44.14 53.80
C ASP A 638 -92.30 -42.97 54.79
N ALA A 639 -91.79 -41.84 54.33
CA ALA A 639 -91.57 -40.66 55.17
C ALA A 639 -92.88 -40.06 55.73
N LEU A 640 -93.98 -40.07 54.96
CA LEU A 640 -95.29 -39.55 55.42
C LEU A 640 -95.90 -40.39 56.56
N THR A 641 -95.59 -41.68 56.63
CA THR A 641 -96.02 -42.57 57.73
C THR A 641 -95.10 -42.52 58.94
N GLY A 642 -93.89 -41.98 58.76
CA GLY A 642 -92.86 -41.85 59.79
C GLY A 642 -93.03 -40.64 60.71
N SER A 643 -91.91 -40.24 61.31
CA SER A 643 -91.81 -39.10 62.23
C SER A 643 -91.67 -37.77 61.49
N ARG A 644 -91.82 -36.67 62.22
CA ARG A 644 -91.49 -35.33 61.72
C ARG A 644 -90.07 -35.22 61.18
N SER A 645 -89.12 -35.96 61.77
CA SER A 645 -87.72 -35.93 61.35
C SER A 645 -87.54 -36.61 60.00
N ASP A 646 -88.25 -37.72 59.75
CA ASP A 646 -88.14 -38.47 58.49
C ASP A 646 -88.68 -37.63 57.33
N MET A 647 -89.80 -36.92 57.54
CA MET A 647 -90.34 -35.99 56.54
C MET A 647 -89.38 -34.83 56.23
N LEU A 648 -88.72 -34.26 57.25
CA LEU A 648 -87.80 -33.13 57.03
C LEU A 648 -86.45 -33.56 56.46
N GLY A 649 -85.96 -34.74 56.84
CA GLY A 649 -84.74 -35.33 56.29
C GLY A 649 -84.89 -35.58 54.80
N LEU A 650 -85.92 -36.35 54.42
CA LEU A 650 -86.18 -36.62 53.01
C LEU A 650 -86.51 -35.33 52.22
N ALA A 651 -87.24 -34.38 52.81
CA ALA A 651 -87.49 -33.10 52.15
C ALA A 651 -86.19 -32.35 51.82
N THR A 652 -85.16 -32.46 52.68
CA THR A 652 -83.86 -31.83 52.45
C THR A 652 -83.11 -32.53 51.31
N ASP A 653 -83.13 -33.86 51.30
CA ASP A 653 -82.48 -34.65 50.24
C ASP A 653 -83.11 -34.38 48.87
N LEU A 654 -84.44 -34.34 48.80
CA LEU A 654 -85.18 -34.03 47.58
C LEU A 654 -84.95 -32.58 47.14
N ASP A 655 -84.91 -31.62 48.06
CA ASP A 655 -84.63 -30.22 47.72
C ASP A 655 -83.19 -30.09 47.17
N ASN A 656 -82.20 -30.74 47.77
CA ASN A 656 -80.83 -30.74 47.25
C ASN A 656 -80.74 -31.32 45.83
N ALA A 657 -81.38 -32.45 45.57
CA ALA A 657 -81.42 -33.05 44.23
C ALA A 657 -82.16 -32.17 43.22
N ASN A 658 -83.25 -31.51 43.63
CA ASN A 658 -84.00 -30.57 42.76
C ASN A 658 -83.24 -29.28 42.44
N ASN A 659 -82.23 -28.95 43.24
CA ASN A 659 -81.35 -27.79 43.06
C ASN A 659 -79.91 -28.27 42.73
N GLY A 660 -79.77 -29.42 42.06
CA GLY A 660 -78.47 -29.99 41.68
C GLY A 660 -77.58 -28.99 40.92
N PRO A 661 -76.25 -29.20 40.91
CA PRO A 661 -75.31 -28.26 40.29
C PRO A 661 -75.43 -28.20 38.76
N GLY A 662 -76.00 -29.21 38.12
CA GLY A 662 -76.48 -29.11 36.75
C GLY A 662 -77.75 -28.27 36.74
N ASP A 663 -77.67 -27.05 36.21
CA ASP A 663 -78.82 -26.18 35.99
C ASP A 663 -80.01 -26.95 35.40
N CYS A 664 -81.23 -26.49 35.67
CA CYS A 664 -82.44 -27.11 35.12
C CYS A 664 -82.33 -27.22 33.59
N PRO A 665 -82.24 -28.42 33.00
CA PRO A 665 -81.96 -28.61 31.57
C PRO A 665 -83.14 -28.22 30.68
N LEU A 666 -84.30 -27.92 31.30
CA LEU A 666 -85.54 -27.54 30.66
C LEU A 666 -85.76 -26.00 30.65
N ASN A 667 -84.77 -25.23 31.10
CA ASN A 667 -84.90 -23.80 31.37
C ASN A 667 -84.44 -22.91 30.21
#